data_AF-A0AAP0GUA4-F1
#
_entry.id   AF-A0AAP0GUA4-F1
#
_cell.length_a   1.000
_cell.length_b   1.000
_cell.length_c   1.000
_cell.angle_alpha   90.00
_cell.angle_beta   90.00
_cell.angle_gamma   90.00
#
_symmetry.space_group_name_H-M   'P 1'
#
loop_
_entity.id
_entity.type
_entity.pdbx_description
1 polymer ?
#
loop_
_entity_poly.entity_id
_entity_poly.type
_entity_poly.pdbx_seq_one_letter_code
_entity_poly.pdbx_strand_id
1 'polypeptide(L)'
;MSTSMIDGGEGPSVVAVAVKVGNAGGIGGKGSRRAVRWALENLFQKADRFLLIHVIPNITSIPTPSGKQTPITELDANVVSMYTEDMKSQIGELFLPYKKLCKGKKIETLVVEGDNPASGLVGYACESGINSLVLGSCSSNLLKKMLYGVGIPSAVLKLAPRTCNVYVVSRDGLISDSVTESSSSYGISCGISNLWCGSSSKEYIIESIPATSSVADITRFNSQTSNHEKASINSSTMSSNPLRSLDDAILQTRVANRSSASSICSDQSNLHAEVEKLRLELQNAVNMYSQACDELVHTQKKVQMISFDRIEETKRINSAVEREEKYRKIAAEEKQKHLEAVKEIEMTRNLLEKEAHEREIAERKAMKESSEKEQIVDAVLISDKRYKRYTIDEMQMATNSYSKTKVIGEGAYGKVYKCNLDHTLVAIKVLSSHTPEKKREFLREVEVLSQLSHPHIVQLLGACPEKGCLIYEYMENGSLEDFISQKKTKFFLSWHSRFRIAFEVACALAFLHNSKPDPIIHRDLKPGNILLDRNFVSKIGDVGMAKLVTDVVPDNVTEYRDSILAGTMFYIDPEYHRTGTVRPKSDLYALGVIILQLVTLLQPKVVISKVESAVNCGRLFDILDDSIPDWPLAEVTEFTQLGLKCCSLRCRDRPDLDTEVLPILKKLHEFGDTSRKIGKNRNDAPSHFYCPIVQEIMDDPHIAADGFTYEYRAIKIWLERQNASPVTRHRLQHKTLTPNHTLRSAIQDWRLQSTSSKSST
;
A
#
# COMPACT_ATOMS: atom_id res chain seq x y z
N MET A 1 38.99 1.58 46.42
CA MET A 1 39.49 0.49 45.57
C MET A 1 38.27 -0.31 45.13
N SER A 2 37.71 0.00 43.96
CA SER A 2 37.97 -0.69 42.67
C SER A 2 37.18 -2.01 42.62
N THR A 3 36.26 -2.29 41.68
CA THR A 3 36.20 -1.88 40.26
C THR A 3 34.78 -2.10 39.70
N SER A 4 34.43 -1.26 38.73
CA SER A 4 33.24 -1.19 37.86
C SER A 4 32.75 -2.49 37.21
N MET A 5 31.43 -2.62 37.03
CA MET A 5 30.83 -3.24 35.83
C MET A 5 29.61 -2.44 35.33
N ILE A 6 29.93 -1.57 34.36
CA ILE A 6 29.17 -1.20 33.15
C ILE A 6 27.68 -0.84 33.35
N ASP A 7 27.51 0.45 33.62
CA ASP A 7 26.42 1.28 33.11
C ASP A 7 26.35 1.13 31.57
N GLY A 8 25.43 0.29 31.10
CA GLY A 8 25.05 0.21 29.70
C GLY A 8 23.93 1.20 29.46
N GLY A 9 24.26 2.48 29.30
CA GLY A 9 23.30 3.54 29.06
C GLY A 9 22.41 3.24 27.86
N GLU A 10 21.16 2.85 28.11
CA GLU A 10 20.11 2.99 27.12
C GLU A 10 19.90 4.49 26.91
N GLY A 11 20.28 4.99 25.72
CA GLY A 11 19.97 6.35 25.31
C GLY A 11 18.47 6.64 25.39
N PRO A 12 18.05 7.91 25.26
CA PRO A 12 16.66 8.30 25.39
C PRO A 12 15.77 7.47 24.46
N SER A 13 14.73 6.85 25.00
CA SER A 13 13.78 6.00 24.29
C SER A 13 12.95 6.85 23.33
N VAL A 14 13.25 6.78 22.03
CA VAL A 14 12.55 7.50 20.97
C VAL A 14 11.55 6.60 20.27
N VAL A 15 10.27 6.96 20.37
CA VAL A 15 9.16 6.27 19.68
C VAL A 15 8.67 7.12 18.52
N ALA A 16 8.73 6.56 17.31
CA ALA A 16 8.25 7.20 16.09
C ALA A 16 6.99 6.49 15.56
N VAL A 17 6.02 7.27 15.10
CA VAL A 17 4.81 6.77 14.46
C VAL A 17 4.71 7.32 13.04
N ALA A 18 4.68 6.43 12.05
CA ALA A 18 4.53 6.84 10.66
C ALA A 18 3.06 7.22 10.37
N VAL A 19 2.86 8.45 9.89
CA VAL A 19 1.54 8.99 9.56
C VAL A 19 1.46 9.40 8.10
N LYS A 20 0.33 9.05 7.46
CA LYS A 20 -0.01 9.60 6.15
C LYS A 20 -0.79 10.89 6.37
N VAL A 21 -0.17 12.00 5.98
CA VAL A 21 -0.77 13.32 6.08
C VAL A 21 -1.38 13.67 4.71
N GLY A 22 -2.58 14.24 4.67
CA GLY A 22 -3.30 14.56 3.42
C GLY A 22 -3.51 16.07 3.29
N ASN A 23 -3.70 16.58 2.06
CA ASN A 23 -3.94 18.01 1.81
C ASN A 23 -5.13 18.53 2.62
N ALA A 24 -5.11 19.84 2.95
CA ALA A 24 -6.13 20.55 3.72
C ALA A 24 -7.56 20.14 3.29
N GLY A 25 -8.20 19.30 4.11
CA GLY A 25 -9.52 18.70 3.85
C GLY A 25 -9.56 17.17 3.82
N GLY A 26 -8.40 16.48 3.75
CA GLY A 26 -8.31 15.02 3.77
C GLY A 26 -8.19 14.45 5.18
N ILE A 27 -9.16 13.64 5.61
CA ILE A 27 -9.11 12.91 6.87
C ILE A 27 -7.94 11.90 6.79
N GLY A 28 -6.90 12.11 7.61
CA GLY A 28 -5.75 11.22 7.73
C GLY A 28 -6.15 9.73 7.81
N GLY A 29 -5.42 8.88 7.08
CA GLY A 29 -5.82 7.49 6.82
C GLY A 29 -6.17 6.68 8.07
N LYS A 30 -7.24 5.86 8.00
CA LYS A 30 -7.73 5.02 9.13
C LYS A 30 -6.64 4.14 9.76
N GLY A 31 -5.61 3.72 9.01
CA GLY A 31 -4.42 3.02 9.51
C GLY A 31 -3.54 3.88 10.41
N SER A 32 -3.12 5.06 9.96
CA SER A 32 -2.28 5.98 10.74
C SER A 32 -2.94 6.41 12.05
N ARG A 33 -4.25 6.65 12.05
CA ARG A 33 -4.99 6.98 13.30
C ARG A 33 -5.00 5.83 14.31
N ARG A 34 -5.04 4.58 13.85
CA ARG A 34 -4.95 3.40 14.73
C ARG A 34 -3.54 3.24 15.29
N ALA A 35 -2.52 3.38 14.44
CA ALA A 35 -1.12 3.34 14.87
C ALA A 35 -0.82 4.40 15.93
N VAL A 36 -1.29 5.64 15.75
CA VAL A 36 -1.13 6.72 16.73
C VAL A 36 -1.82 6.38 18.05
N ARG A 37 -3.08 5.93 18.04
CA ARG A 37 -3.79 5.57 19.29
C ARG A 37 -3.09 4.43 20.02
N TRP A 38 -2.74 3.37 19.29
CA TRP A 38 -2.07 2.21 19.87
C TRP A 38 -0.72 2.60 20.48
N ALA A 39 0.09 3.39 19.78
CA ALA A 39 1.38 3.85 20.30
C ALA A 39 1.22 4.76 21.54
N LEU A 40 0.17 5.59 21.57
CA LEU A 40 -0.15 6.43 22.73
C LEU A 40 -0.55 5.63 23.98
N GLU A 41 -1.21 4.49 23.78
CA GLU A 41 -1.68 3.62 24.84
C GLU A 41 -0.56 2.69 25.36
N ASN A 42 0.33 2.23 24.47
CA ASN A 42 1.28 1.15 24.78
C ASN A 42 2.73 1.61 24.96
N LEU A 43 3.17 2.66 24.26
CA LEU A 43 4.59 3.06 24.19
C LEU A 43 4.87 4.45 24.75
N PHE A 44 3.87 5.34 24.79
CA PHE A 44 4.07 6.74 25.17
C PHE A 44 4.63 6.95 26.59
N GLN A 45 4.24 6.12 27.56
CA GLN A 45 4.74 6.26 28.95
C GLN A 45 6.21 5.84 29.12
N LYS A 46 6.75 5.09 28.15
CA LYS A 46 8.12 4.54 28.18
C LYS A 46 9.06 5.30 27.22
N ALA A 47 8.58 6.39 26.62
CA ALA A 47 9.28 7.13 25.59
C ALA A 47 9.71 8.50 26.14
N ASP A 48 11.01 8.80 26.03
CA ASP A 48 11.56 10.13 26.32
C ASP A 48 11.21 11.13 25.21
N ARG A 49 11.09 10.64 23.97
CA ARG A 49 10.66 11.44 22.81
C ARG A 49 9.63 10.68 21.98
N PHE A 50 8.56 11.38 21.58
CA PHE A 50 7.49 10.81 20.78
C PHE A 50 7.31 11.62 19.49
N LEU A 51 7.51 10.96 18.35
CA LEU A 51 7.57 11.57 17.02
C LEU A 51 6.41 11.11 16.13
N LEU A 52 5.81 12.04 15.39
CA LEU A 52 4.98 11.72 14.23
C LEU A 52 5.78 12.00 12.96
N ILE A 53 6.00 10.97 12.14
CA ILE A 53 6.83 11.06 10.94
C ILE A 53 5.98 10.97 9.69
N HIS A 54 6.18 11.88 8.75
CA HIS A 54 5.63 11.80 7.40
C HIS A 54 6.77 11.78 6.37
N VAL A 55 6.68 10.89 5.38
CA VAL A 55 7.65 10.84 4.28
C VAL A 55 7.09 11.53 3.05
N ILE A 56 7.83 12.48 2.52
CA ILE A 56 7.58 13.15 1.24
C ILE A 56 8.57 12.67 0.17
N PRO A 57 8.20 12.72 -1.12
CA PRO A 57 9.16 12.47 -2.20
C PRO A 57 10.33 13.45 -2.15
N ASN A 58 11.50 13.00 -2.60
CA ASN A 58 12.68 13.87 -2.78
C ASN A 58 12.34 15.06 -3.69
N ILE A 59 12.72 16.27 -3.27
CA ILE A 59 12.49 17.49 -4.04
C ILE A 59 13.54 17.57 -5.15
N THR A 60 13.15 17.28 -6.38
CA THR A 60 14.04 17.32 -7.56
C THR A 60 13.86 18.57 -8.41
N SER A 61 12.77 19.31 -8.21
CA SER A 61 12.48 20.55 -8.93
C SER A 61 11.56 21.47 -8.13
N ILE A 62 11.66 22.78 -8.39
CA ILE A 62 10.90 23.84 -7.72
C ILE A 62 10.01 24.56 -8.74
N PRO A 63 8.72 24.78 -8.43
CA PRO A 63 7.82 25.51 -9.31
C PRO A 63 8.16 27.01 -9.32
N THR A 64 8.27 27.57 -10.51
CA THR A 64 8.38 29.03 -10.70
C THR A 64 7.00 29.70 -10.68
N PRO A 65 6.90 31.01 -10.45
CA PRO A 65 5.64 31.76 -10.56
C PRO A 65 4.93 31.62 -11.91
N SER A 66 5.67 31.25 -12.97
CA SER A 66 5.14 30.96 -14.31
C SER A 66 4.51 29.56 -14.46
N GLY A 67 4.63 28.70 -13.45
CA GLY A 67 4.15 27.32 -13.45
C GLY A 67 5.09 26.29 -14.09
N LYS A 68 6.26 26.71 -14.59
CA LYS A 68 7.34 25.81 -15.03
C LYS A 68 8.09 25.25 -13.82
N GLN A 69 8.48 23.97 -13.87
CA GLN A 69 9.33 23.36 -12.86
C GLN A 69 10.79 23.50 -13.27
N THR A 70 11.61 24.04 -12.37
CA THR A 70 13.05 24.21 -12.59
C THR A 70 13.79 23.17 -11.75
N PRO A 71 14.69 22.35 -12.32
CA PRO A 71 15.49 21.39 -11.57
C PRO A 71 16.27 22.07 -10.45
N ILE A 72 16.38 21.43 -9.28
CA ILE A 72 17.15 21.99 -8.15
C ILE A 72 18.64 22.19 -8.49
N THR A 73 19.17 21.44 -9.46
CA THR A 73 20.55 21.58 -9.97
C THR A 73 20.79 22.91 -10.69
N GLU A 74 19.73 23.60 -11.09
CA GLU A 74 19.78 24.88 -11.80
C GLU A 74 19.45 26.08 -10.89
N LEU A 75 19.25 25.84 -9.59
CA LEU A 75 18.82 26.84 -8.62
C LEU A 75 19.87 27.04 -7.51
N ASP A 76 19.88 28.23 -6.92
CA ASP A 76 20.74 28.54 -5.78
C ASP A 76 20.34 27.72 -4.55
N ALA A 77 21.35 27.23 -3.81
CA ALA A 77 21.14 26.39 -2.64
C ALA A 77 20.25 27.05 -1.56
N ASN A 78 20.33 28.37 -1.40
CA ASN A 78 19.49 29.10 -0.44
C ASN A 78 18.02 29.12 -0.88
N VAL A 79 17.75 29.25 -2.19
CA VAL A 79 16.39 29.22 -2.73
C VAL A 79 15.78 27.83 -2.55
N VAL A 80 16.58 26.78 -2.77
CA VAL A 80 16.16 25.40 -2.51
C VAL A 80 15.88 25.17 -1.03
N SER A 81 16.73 25.68 -0.15
CA SER A 81 16.54 25.60 1.31
C SER A 81 15.26 26.30 1.76
N MET A 82 15.04 27.56 1.36
CA MET A 82 13.84 28.33 1.71
C MET A 82 12.56 27.64 1.23
N TYR A 83 12.54 27.14 0.00
CA TYR A 83 11.37 26.43 -0.53
C TYR A 83 11.11 25.13 0.23
N THR A 84 12.16 24.39 0.54
CA THR A 84 12.07 23.13 1.30
C THR A 84 11.54 23.38 2.72
N GLU A 85 12.01 24.44 3.38
CA GLU A 85 11.53 24.87 4.69
C GLU A 85 10.07 25.31 4.66
N ASP A 86 9.66 26.12 3.67
CA ASP A 86 8.28 26.57 3.51
C ASP A 86 7.33 25.39 3.25
N MET A 87 7.71 24.47 2.35
CA MET A 87 6.98 23.24 2.10
C MET A 87 6.84 22.37 3.36
N LYS A 88 7.93 22.18 4.11
CA LYS A 88 7.91 21.41 5.37
C LYS A 88 7.04 22.09 6.43
N SER A 89 7.05 23.42 6.49
CA SER A 89 6.19 24.22 7.37
C SER A 89 4.70 24.04 7.03
N GLN A 90 4.34 24.16 5.74
CA GLN A 90 2.97 23.95 5.26
C GLN A 90 2.45 22.53 5.55
N ILE A 91 3.30 21.51 5.43
CA ILE A 91 2.95 20.13 5.79
C ILE A 91 2.80 19.95 7.30
N GLY A 92 3.52 20.75 8.11
CA GLY A 92 3.39 20.80 9.56
C GLY A 92 1.96 21.02 10.05
N GLU A 93 1.22 21.90 9.37
CA GLU A 93 -0.21 22.16 9.66
C GLU A 93 -1.10 20.92 9.43
N LEU A 94 -0.70 20.05 8.51
CA LEU A 94 -1.48 18.87 8.18
C LEU A 94 -1.37 17.78 9.27
N PHE A 95 -0.42 17.88 10.21
CA PHE A 95 -0.35 17.00 11.39
C PHE A 95 -1.40 17.34 12.46
N LEU A 96 -2.10 18.47 12.35
CA LEU A 96 -3.05 18.96 13.36
C LEU A 96 -4.12 17.92 13.78
N PRO A 97 -4.72 17.11 12.89
CA PRO A 97 -5.67 16.06 13.29
C PRO A 97 -5.03 14.99 14.18
N TYR A 98 -3.75 14.68 13.99
CA TYR A 98 -3.01 13.72 14.80
C TYR A 98 -2.59 14.34 16.13
N LYS A 99 -2.12 15.60 16.15
CA LYS A 99 -1.85 16.33 17.40
C LYS A 99 -3.09 16.40 18.31
N LYS A 100 -4.28 16.59 17.74
CA LYS A 100 -5.56 16.55 18.47
C LYS A 100 -5.85 15.18 19.10
N LEU A 101 -5.50 14.07 18.43
CA LEU A 101 -5.68 12.72 19.01
C LEU A 101 -4.82 12.50 20.26
N CYS A 102 -3.74 13.25 20.39
CA CYS A 102 -2.78 13.11 21.46
C CYS A 102 -3.13 13.92 22.73
N LYS A 103 -4.30 14.59 22.76
CA LYS A 103 -4.86 15.27 23.95
C LYS A 103 -3.87 16.20 24.68
N GLY A 104 -3.05 16.95 23.95
CA GLY A 104 -2.12 17.94 24.53
C GLY A 104 -0.78 17.39 25.05
N LYS A 105 -0.49 16.10 24.82
CA LYS A 105 0.83 15.51 25.09
C LYS A 105 1.93 16.16 24.24
N LYS A 106 3.14 16.35 24.80
CA LYS A 106 4.31 16.89 24.08
C LYS A 106 4.75 15.89 23.00
N ILE A 107 4.49 16.20 21.74
CA ILE A 107 4.78 15.35 20.58
C ILE A 107 5.43 16.20 19.49
N GLU A 108 6.50 15.66 18.94
CA GLU A 108 7.26 16.26 17.87
C GLU A 108 6.72 15.78 16.51
N THR A 109 6.79 16.63 15.48
CA THR A 109 6.39 16.30 14.12
C THR A 109 7.58 16.44 13.20
N LEU A 110 7.81 15.45 12.35
CA LEU A 110 8.94 15.40 11.44
C LEU A 110 8.49 15.06 10.03
N VAL A 111 9.04 15.78 9.06
CA VAL A 111 8.87 15.52 7.63
C VAL A 111 10.22 15.05 7.08
N VAL A 112 10.24 13.83 6.57
CA VAL A 112 11.44 13.16 6.03
C VAL A 112 11.29 13.05 4.52
N GLU A 113 12.38 13.22 3.79
CA GLU A 113 12.42 13.03 2.34
C GLU A 113 12.85 11.59 2.00
N GLY A 114 12.25 10.99 0.98
CA GLY A 114 12.68 9.69 0.48
C GLY A 114 11.97 9.29 -0.81
N ASP A 115 12.62 8.46 -1.62
CA ASP A 115 12.09 7.99 -2.91
C ASP A 115 10.73 7.29 -2.78
N ASN A 116 10.54 6.57 -1.67
CA ASN A 116 9.26 6.02 -1.28
C ASN A 116 9.13 6.00 0.26
N PRO A 117 7.91 5.83 0.81
CA PRO A 117 7.70 5.88 2.25
C PRO A 117 8.48 4.82 3.03
N ALA A 118 8.74 3.64 2.46
CA ALA A 118 9.49 2.60 3.16
C ALA A 118 10.98 2.94 3.23
N SER A 119 11.59 3.39 2.13
CA SER A 119 13.00 3.79 2.11
C SER A 119 13.26 5.02 2.97
N GLY A 120 12.37 6.03 2.94
CA GLY A 120 12.51 7.21 3.81
C GLY A 120 12.40 6.87 5.30
N LEU A 121 11.48 5.98 5.69
CA LEU A 121 11.35 5.54 7.09
C LEU A 121 12.56 4.69 7.55
N VAL A 122 13.05 3.79 6.69
CA VAL A 122 14.22 2.96 7.00
C VAL A 122 15.49 3.82 7.06
N GLY A 123 15.71 4.71 6.10
CA GLY A 123 16.84 5.64 6.10
C GLY A 123 16.87 6.48 7.38
N TYR A 124 15.73 7.08 7.73
CA TYR A 124 15.61 7.80 9.00
C TYR A 124 15.88 6.90 10.21
N ALA A 125 15.35 5.67 10.24
CA ALA A 125 15.58 4.76 11.36
C ALA A 125 17.07 4.39 11.52
N CYS A 126 17.80 4.23 10.41
CA CYS A 126 19.24 3.98 10.41
C CYS A 126 20.06 5.18 10.90
N GLU A 127 19.65 6.40 10.57
CA GLU A 127 20.42 7.63 10.86
C GLU A 127 20.10 8.24 12.24
N SER A 128 18.86 8.11 12.71
CA SER A 128 18.36 8.80 13.90
C SER A 128 18.36 7.97 15.18
N GLY A 129 18.61 6.65 15.08
CA GLY A 129 18.71 5.76 16.24
C GLY A 129 17.40 5.56 17.00
N ILE A 130 16.22 5.65 16.35
CA ILE A 130 14.94 5.40 17.01
C ILE A 130 14.82 3.97 17.56
N ASN A 131 14.27 3.84 18.76
CA ASN A 131 14.12 2.55 19.44
C ASN A 131 12.87 1.80 18.97
N SER A 132 11.82 2.52 18.58
CA SER A 132 10.56 1.93 18.16
C SER A 132 9.89 2.70 17.03
N LEU A 133 9.50 1.98 15.98
CA LEU A 133 8.78 2.51 14.83
C LEU A 133 7.43 1.84 14.69
N VAL A 134 6.35 2.62 14.76
CA VAL A 134 4.97 2.14 14.68
C VAL A 134 4.34 2.50 13.34
N LEU A 135 3.79 1.50 12.66
CA LEU A 135 3.18 1.59 11.33
C LEU A 135 1.72 1.13 11.37
N GLY A 136 0.84 1.80 10.61
CA GLY A 136 -0.55 1.36 10.44
C GLY A 136 -0.73 0.52 9.18
N SER A 137 -1.28 -0.69 9.30
CA SER A 137 -1.68 -1.52 8.15
C SER A 137 -3.14 -1.29 7.76
N CYS A 138 -3.40 -1.16 6.45
CA CYS A 138 -4.72 -0.92 5.88
C CYS A 138 -5.34 -2.16 5.20
N SER A 139 -4.81 -3.38 5.38
CA SER A 139 -5.34 -4.58 4.71
C SER A 139 -5.68 -5.71 5.67
N SER A 140 -6.86 -6.30 5.50
CA SER A 140 -7.32 -7.57 6.06
C SER A 140 -7.27 -8.73 5.04
N ASN A 141 -6.65 -8.56 3.86
CA ASN A 141 -6.74 -9.55 2.78
C ASN A 141 -5.37 -10.06 2.32
N LEU A 142 -5.17 -11.39 2.37
CA LEU A 142 -3.98 -12.09 1.87
C LEU A 142 -3.71 -11.86 0.38
N LEU A 143 -4.74 -11.64 -0.44
CA LEU A 143 -4.62 -11.49 -1.90
C LEU A 143 -4.01 -10.15 -2.37
N LYS A 144 -4.03 -9.10 -1.53
CA LYS A 144 -3.34 -7.83 -1.86
C LYS A 144 -1.82 -7.90 -1.68
N LYS A 145 -1.29 -9.00 -1.12
CA LYS A 145 0.15 -9.23 -0.91
C LYS A 145 0.90 -9.61 -2.19
N MET A 146 0.19 -9.93 -3.28
CA MET A 146 0.74 -10.46 -4.54
C MET A 146 0.71 -9.48 -5.73
N LEU A 147 -0.04 -8.36 -5.67
CA LEU A 147 -0.22 -7.44 -6.82
C LEU A 147 0.39 -6.05 -6.62
N TYR A 148 0.67 -5.66 -5.38
CA TYR A 148 1.44 -4.47 -5.06
C TYR A 148 2.69 -4.96 -4.35
N GLY A 149 3.87 -4.60 -4.88
CA GLY A 149 5.15 -4.93 -4.26
C GLY A 149 5.15 -4.66 -2.76
N VAL A 150 6.00 -5.41 -2.04
CA VAL A 150 6.20 -5.42 -0.58
C VAL A 150 5.57 -4.22 0.11
N GLY A 151 4.36 -4.38 0.69
CA GLY A 151 3.66 -3.27 1.33
C GLY A 151 4.56 -2.54 2.33
N ILE A 152 4.40 -1.21 2.48
CA ILE A 152 5.28 -0.37 3.32
C ILE A 152 5.64 -1.04 4.67
N PRO A 153 4.69 -1.62 5.44
CA PRO A 153 5.03 -2.32 6.67
C PRO A 153 5.94 -3.54 6.47
N SER A 154 5.74 -4.34 5.41
CA SER A 154 6.57 -5.49 5.08
C SER A 154 7.97 -5.11 4.59
N ALA A 155 8.13 -3.94 3.95
CA ALA A 155 9.43 -3.46 3.49
C ALA A 155 10.23 -2.90 4.66
N VAL A 156 9.58 -2.12 5.54
CA VAL A 156 10.20 -1.61 6.76
C VAL A 156 10.56 -2.75 7.72
N LEU A 157 9.68 -3.75 7.91
CA LEU A 157 9.99 -4.93 8.74
C LEU A 157 11.22 -5.72 8.26
N LYS A 158 11.52 -5.70 6.95
CA LYS A 158 12.67 -6.43 6.39
C LYS A 158 13.97 -5.63 6.42
N LEU A 159 13.88 -4.30 6.33
CA LEU A 159 15.02 -3.42 6.06
C LEU A 159 15.38 -2.51 7.23
N ALA A 160 14.51 -2.39 8.24
CA ALA A 160 14.80 -1.62 9.45
C ALA A 160 16.01 -2.20 10.20
N PRO A 161 16.83 -1.35 10.85
CA PRO A 161 17.98 -1.82 11.61
C PRO A 161 17.53 -2.69 12.78
N ARG A 162 18.35 -3.70 13.13
CA ARG A 162 18.07 -4.65 14.23
C ARG A 162 17.92 -3.98 15.61
N THR A 163 18.36 -2.73 15.73
CA THR A 163 18.25 -1.90 16.93
C THR A 163 16.90 -1.19 17.06
N CYS A 164 16.04 -1.23 16.04
CA CYS A 164 14.73 -0.58 16.02
C CYS A 164 13.60 -1.60 16.03
N ASN A 165 12.76 -1.57 17.08
CA ASN A 165 11.56 -2.41 17.17
C ASN A 165 10.46 -1.89 16.24
N VAL A 166 10.01 -2.69 15.28
CA VAL A 166 8.96 -2.29 14.33
C VAL A 166 7.61 -2.91 14.72
N TYR A 167 6.62 -2.07 14.98
CA TYR A 167 5.26 -2.47 15.34
C TYR A 167 4.28 -2.19 14.20
N VAL A 168 3.52 -3.19 13.75
CA VAL A 168 2.50 -3.01 12.71
C VAL A 168 1.10 -3.18 13.29
N VAL A 169 0.33 -2.11 13.30
CA VAL A 169 -1.02 -2.05 13.90
C VAL A 169 -2.07 -2.25 12.81
N SER A 170 -2.83 -3.35 12.91
CA SER A 170 -3.87 -3.73 11.94
C SER A 170 -5.30 -3.48 12.47
N ARG A 171 -6.34 -4.03 11.82
CA ARG A 171 -7.74 -3.94 12.31
C ARG A 171 -8.01 -4.98 13.39
N ASP A 172 -7.32 -6.12 13.30
CA ASP A 172 -7.60 -7.32 14.07
C ASP A 172 -6.58 -7.53 15.21
N GLY A 173 -5.66 -6.56 15.42
CA GLY A 173 -4.65 -6.59 16.48
C GLY A 173 -3.28 -6.12 16.05
N LEU A 174 -2.31 -6.24 16.96
CA LEU A 174 -0.88 -5.99 16.70
C LEU A 174 -0.28 -7.17 15.92
N ILE A 175 0.51 -6.87 14.90
CA ILE A 175 1.37 -7.83 14.22
C ILE A 175 2.81 -7.45 14.58
N SER A 176 3.44 -8.20 15.50
CA SER A 176 4.90 -8.24 15.79
C SER A 176 5.40 -9.67 15.48
N ASP A 177 6.66 -9.94 15.15
CA ASP A 177 7.91 -9.52 15.77
C ASP A 177 9.10 -9.69 14.79
N SER A 178 10.19 -8.95 15.02
CA SER A 178 11.50 -9.18 14.40
C SER A 178 12.56 -9.44 15.46
N VAL A 179 12.37 -10.42 16.34
CA VAL A 179 13.44 -11.20 16.99
C VAL A 179 12.95 -12.62 17.29
N THR A 180 13.19 -13.57 16.37
CA THR A 180 13.55 -14.99 16.62
C THR A 180 13.64 -15.74 15.29
N GLU A 181 14.85 -15.92 14.75
CA GLU A 181 15.13 -16.95 13.75
C GLU A 181 15.35 -18.28 14.47
N SER A 182 14.55 -19.29 14.12
CA SER A 182 15.00 -20.68 14.10
C SER A 182 14.75 -21.27 12.71
N SER A 183 15.85 -21.42 11.97
CA SER A 183 16.12 -22.54 11.06
C SER A 183 15.11 -22.83 9.93
N SER A 184 15.31 -22.26 8.74
CA SER A 184 15.32 -23.08 7.51
C SER A 184 16.05 -22.37 6.38
N SER A 185 17.00 -23.10 5.82
CA SER A 185 17.94 -22.72 4.76
C SER A 185 17.24 -22.34 3.46
N TYR A 186 17.47 -21.12 2.96
CA TYR A 186 17.72 -20.86 1.54
C TYR A 186 18.56 -19.59 1.45
N GLY A 187 19.86 -19.77 1.19
CA GLY A 187 20.78 -18.66 1.00
C GLY A 187 20.48 -17.92 -0.30
N ILE A 188 20.27 -16.61 -0.20
CA ILE A 188 20.57 -15.68 -1.28
C ILE A 188 21.38 -14.54 -0.66
N SER A 189 22.68 -14.61 -0.90
CA SER A 189 23.63 -13.51 -0.69
C SER A 189 23.29 -12.37 -1.65
N CYS A 190 23.18 -11.15 -1.14
CA CYS A 190 23.34 -9.93 -1.92
C CYS A 190 24.14 -8.93 -1.08
N GLY A 191 25.45 -8.92 -1.30
CA GLY A 191 26.30 -7.79 -0.93
C GLY A 191 25.98 -6.61 -1.86
N ILE A 192 25.72 -5.45 -1.26
CA ILE A 192 25.82 -4.16 -1.94
C ILE A 192 27.10 -3.53 -1.40
N SER A 193 28.15 -3.54 -2.22
CA SER A 193 29.18 -2.52 -2.13
C SER A 193 29.75 -2.23 -3.52
N ASN A 194 29.73 -0.93 -3.83
CA ASN A 194 30.63 -0.20 -4.72
C ASN A 194 30.27 -0.16 -6.22
N LEU A 195 29.51 0.89 -6.57
CA LEU A 195 29.69 1.60 -7.84
C LEU A 195 30.09 3.05 -7.53
N TRP A 196 31.39 3.30 -7.51
CA TRP A 196 32.01 4.37 -8.30
C TRP A 196 33.54 4.21 -8.31
N CYS A 197 34.09 3.74 -9.43
CA CYS A 197 35.08 4.49 -10.21
C CYS A 197 35.49 3.67 -11.44
N GLY A 198 35.78 4.39 -12.53
CA GLY A 198 35.96 3.82 -13.86
C GLY A 198 37.33 3.23 -14.17
N SER A 199 37.34 2.63 -15.36
CA SER A 199 38.44 2.42 -16.28
C SER A 199 39.30 1.15 -16.17
N SER A 200 39.37 0.50 -17.34
CA SER A 200 40.47 -0.31 -17.89
C SER A 200 40.56 -1.80 -17.53
N SER A 201 40.00 -2.59 -18.45
CA SER A 201 40.67 -3.64 -19.24
C SER A 201 41.71 -4.57 -18.59
N LYS A 202 41.37 -5.87 -18.64
CA LYS A 202 42.16 -7.05 -19.05
C LYS A 202 41.93 -8.22 -18.07
N GLU A 203 41.29 -9.32 -18.47
CA GLU A 203 41.71 -10.40 -19.37
C GLU A 203 42.18 -11.63 -18.57
N TYR A 204 41.71 -12.80 -19.01
CA TYR A 204 42.20 -14.17 -18.74
C TYR A 204 41.81 -14.84 -17.38
N ILE A 205 40.96 -15.90 -17.40
CA ILE A 205 41.20 -17.34 -17.73
C ILE A 205 41.55 -18.12 -16.43
N ILE A 206 41.07 -19.32 -16.09
CA ILE A 206 40.26 -20.34 -16.78
C ILE A 206 40.01 -21.50 -15.78
N GLU A 207 39.08 -22.38 -16.17
CA GLU A 207 38.99 -23.82 -15.87
C GLU A 207 38.87 -24.30 -14.40
N SER A 208 37.78 -24.91 -13.95
CA SER A 208 37.00 -26.08 -14.41
C SER A 208 37.53 -27.44 -13.93
N ILE A 209 36.66 -28.15 -13.18
CA ILE A 209 36.30 -29.58 -13.37
C ILE A 209 37.40 -30.62 -12.93
N PRO A 210 37.08 -31.85 -12.48
CA PRO A 210 36.00 -32.31 -11.58
C PRO A 210 36.43 -33.49 -10.65
N ALA A 211 35.45 -33.96 -9.87
CA ALA A 211 35.10 -35.36 -9.57
C ALA A 211 36.12 -36.47 -9.21
N THR A 212 35.62 -37.30 -8.29
CA THR A 212 35.79 -38.75 -8.12
C THR A 212 36.62 -39.27 -6.93
N SER A 213 35.85 -39.77 -5.97
CA SER A 213 35.92 -41.09 -5.32
C SER A 213 37.16 -41.53 -4.53
N SER A 214 36.86 -41.94 -3.28
CA SER A 214 37.44 -43.08 -2.54
C SER A 214 38.84 -42.82 -1.98
N VAL A 215 39.22 -43.16 -0.74
CA VAL A 215 38.90 -44.29 0.14
C VAL A 215 39.13 -43.84 1.59
N ALA A 216 38.32 -44.41 2.50
CA ALA A 216 38.51 -44.68 3.93
C ALA A 216 39.46 -43.81 4.77
N ASP A 217 38.93 -43.30 5.89
CA ASP A 217 39.38 -43.79 7.19
C ASP A 217 38.47 -43.28 8.33
N ILE A 218 38.31 -44.12 9.37
CA ILE A 218 37.99 -43.74 10.77
C ILE A 218 36.51 -43.26 10.96
N THR A 219 35.61 -43.87 11.74
CA THR A 219 35.70 -44.76 12.90
C THR A 219 34.30 -45.31 13.23
N ARG A 220 34.20 -46.61 13.50
CA ARG A 220 33.18 -47.17 14.40
C ARG A 220 33.88 -48.15 15.33
N PHE A 221 34.04 -47.77 16.59
CA PHE A 221 34.23 -48.73 17.67
C PHE A 221 33.09 -48.58 18.67
N ASN A 222 32.40 -49.70 18.82
CA ASN A 222 31.39 -49.97 19.81
C ASN A 222 32.05 -50.33 21.16
N SER A 223 31.16 -50.45 22.14
CA SER A 223 31.22 -51.30 23.33
C SER A 223 32.11 -50.86 24.49
N GLN A 224 31.46 -50.40 25.56
CA GLN A 224 31.87 -50.72 26.92
C GLN A 224 30.67 -51.28 27.70
N THR A 225 30.73 -52.59 27.94
CA THR A 225 30.08 -53.29 29.03
C THR A 225 31.18 -53.80 29.94
N SER A 226 31.08 -53.58 31.25
CA SER A 226 31.64 -54.51 32.23
C SER A 226 30.76 -54.52 33.47
N ASN A 227 30.00 -55.60 33.57
CA ASN A 227 29.36 -56.08 34.79
C ASN A 227 30.42 -56.73 35.70
N HIS A 228 30.26 -56.59 37.01
CA HIS A 228 30.44 -57.68 37.98
C HIS A 228 29.37 -57.42 39.07
N GLU A 229 28.34 -58.27 39.14
CA GLU A 229 28.19 -59.40 40.10
C GLU A 229 28.01 -58.92 41.55
N LYS A 230 27.11 -59.40 42.41
CA LYS A 230 26.06 -60.45 42.50
C LYS A 230 25.20 -60.03 43.72
N ALA A 231 23.87 -60.15 43.76
CA ALA A 231 23.11 -61.25 44.38
C ALA A 231 23.79 -61.88 45.64
N SER A 232 23.17 -62.26 46.75
CA SER A 232 21.80 -62.31 47.27
C SER A 232 21.90 -63.08 48.61
N ILE A 233 21.14 -62.67 49.64
CA ILE A 233 20.41 -63.55 50.58
C ILE A 233 21.21 -64.50 51.54
N ASN A 234 20.67 -64.61 52.77
CA ASN A 234 20.89 -65.58 53.87
C ASN A 234 22.02 -65.28 54.87
N SER A 235 21.68 -64.93 56.12
CA SER A 235 21.35 -65.85 57.25
C SER A 235 22.62 -66.61 57.68
N SER A 236 23.16 -66.41 58.87
CA SER A 236 22.66 -66.92 60.16
C SER A 236 23.85 -67.57 60.90
N THR A 237 24.18 -66.98 62.06
CA THR A 237 24.51 -67.65 63.33
C THR A 237 25.78 -68.48 63.54
N MET A 238 26.21 -68.41 64.81
CA MET A 238 27.10 -69.27 65.62
C MET A 238 28.55 -68.77 65.71
N SER A 239 28.96 -68.08 66.78
CA SER A 239 29.12 -68.51 68.20
C SER A 239 30.35 -69.39 68.43
N SER A 240 31.39 -68.80 69.01
CA SER A 240 32.02 -69.29 70.26
C SER A 240 33.18 -68.37 70.72
N ASN A 241 32.90 -67.55 71.73
CA ASN A 241 33.61 -67.40 73.03
C ASN A 241 35.05 -67.94 73.17
N PRO A 242 35.90 -67.38 74.07
CA PRO A 242 35.46 -66.97 75.41
C PRO A 242 36.17 -65.80 76.14
N LEU A 243 35.50 -65.39 77.22
CA LEU A 243 35.99 -65.03 78.56
C LEU A 243 36.77 -63.71 78.84
N ARG A 244 36.08 -62.87 79.63
CA ARG A 244 36.44 -62.37 80.97
C ARG A 244 37.85 -61.81 81.25
N SER A 245 37.81 -60.53 81.65
CA SER A 245 38.31 -59.96 82.92
C SER A 245 39.81 -59.73 83.12
N LEU A 246 40.15 -58.43 83.29
CA LEU A 246 41.22 -57.83 84.11
C LEU A 246 42.67 -58.17 83.68
N ASP A 247 43.67 -57.28 83.74
CA ASP A 247 43.99 -56.31 84.78
C ASP A 247 45.03 -55.27 84.31
N ASP A 248 45.17 -54.24 85.15
CA ASP A 248 46.22 -53.22 85.23
C ASP A 248 47.69 -53.69 85.18
N ALA A 249 48.57 -52.76 84.83
CA ALA A 249 49.85 -52.51 85.51
C ALA A 249 50.15 -51.00 85.34
N ILE A 250 50.59 -50.25 86.35
CA ILE A 250 51.96 -50.31 86.90
C ILE A 250 51.93 -50.18 88.44
N LEU A 251 52.33 -51.28 89.11
CA LEU A 251 53.27 -51.45 90.24
C LEU A 251 53.56 -50.23 91.16
N GLN A 252 53.65 -50.34 92.49
CA GLN A 252 54.32 -51.43 93.24
C GLN A 252 54.18 -51.30 94.79
N THR A 253 54.18 -52.48 95.44
CA THR A 253 54.76 -52.84 96.78
C THR A 253 54.04 -52.35 98.06
N ARG A 254 53.34 -53.21 98.83
CA ARG A 254 53.80 -54.24 99.82
C ARG A 254 54.73 -53.65 100.91
N VAL A 255 54.65 -53.94 102.20
CA VAL A 255 54.01 -55.02 102.97
C VAL A 255 53.99 -54.64 104.46
N ALA A 256 53.03 -55.25 105.16
CA ALA A 256 52.87 -55.56 106.59
C ALA A 256 53.96 -55.16 107.62
N ASN A 257 53.47 -54.79 108.80
CA ASN A 257 53.55 -55.63 110.00
C ASN A 257 52.56 -55.07 111.05
N ARG A 258 51.69 -55.91 111.64
CA ARG A 258 51.89 -56.62 112.92
C ARG A 258 52.35 -55.68 114.03
N SER A 259 51.81 -55.70 115.23
CA SER A 259 50.74 -56.42 115.90
C SER A 259 50.91 -56.01 117.36
N SER A 260 49.85 -56.18 118.13
CA SER A 260 49.91 -56.35 119.58
C SER A 260 50.09 -55.04 120.36
N ALA A 261 49.04 -54.60 121.03
CA ALA A 261 48.56 -55.15 122.30
C ALA A 261 49.51 -54.86 123.44
N SER A 262 48.86 -54.64 124.58
CA SER A 262 49.44 -54.53 125.91
C SER A 262 50.12 -53.18 126.15
N SER A 263 49.37 -52.14 126.54
CA SER A 263 48.64 -51.94 127.81
C SER A 263 49.52 -51.37 128.91
N ILE A 264 48.99 -50.29 129.52
CA ILE A 264 49.29 -49.80 130.87
C ILE A 264 50.55 -48.92 130.93
N CYS A 265 50.40 -47.63 130.59
CA CYS A 265 50.38 -46.52 131.57
C CYS A 265 50.55 -45.16 130.84
N SER A 266 49.92 -44.09 131.34
CA SER A 266 50.29 -42.68 131.04
C SER A 266 50.20 -42.19 129.58
N ASP A 267 48.97 -42.17 129.08
CA ASP A 267 48.50 -41.70 127.75
C ASP A 267 48.88 -40.27 127.30
N GLN A 268 49.58 -39.46 128.08
CA GLN A 268 49.57 -38.01 127.83
C GLN A 268 50.64 -37.48 126.87
N SER A 269 51.50 -38.33 126.31
CA SER A 269 52.46 -37.87 125.29
C SER A 269 52.25 -38.47 123.91
N ASN A 270 51.72 -39.70 123.79
CA ASN A 270 51.76 -40.38 122.49
C ASN A 270 50.65 -39.94 121.53
N LEU A 271 49.57 -39.35 122.06
CA LEU A 271 48.51 -38.76 121.22
C LEU A 271 49.02 -37.64 120.31
N HIS A 272 50.10 -36.93 120.67
CA HIS A 272 50.59 -35.84 119.82
C HIS A 272 51.12 -36.33 118.46
N ALA A 273 51.60 -37.58 118.37
CA ALA A 273 52.01 -38.18 117.10
C ALA A 273 50.81 -38.68 116.29
N GLU A 274 49.84 -39.31 116.95
CA GLU A 274 48.61 -39.80 116.32
C GLU A 274 47.73 -38.66 115.79
N VAL A 275 47.74 -37.50 116.48
CA VAL A 275 47.00 -36.29 116.08
C VAL A 275 47.49 -35.74 114.75
N GLU A 276 48.80 -35.68 114.50
CA GLU A 276 49.34 -35.17 113.23
C GLU A 276 49.09 -36.14 112.06
N LYS A 277 49.05 -37.46 112.31
CA LYS A 277 48.67 -38.46 111.30
C LYS A 277 47.19 -38.39 110.93
N LEU A 278 46.31 -38.32 111.93
CA LEU A 278 44.87 -38.11 111.72
C LEU A 278 44.61 -36.79 111.00
N ARG A 279 45.41 -35.76 111.26
CA ARG A 279 45.37 -34.48 110.53
C ARG A 279 45.64 -34.66 109.04
N LEU A 280 46.62 -35.46 108.67
CA LEU A 280 47.01 -35.69 107.28
C LEU A 280 46.00 -36.58 106.53
N GLU A 281 45.47 -37.62 107.18
CA GLU A 281 44.41 -38.47 106.60
C GLU A 281 43.11 -37.67 106.40
N LEU A 282 42.74 -36.83 107.37
CA LEU A 282 41.62 -35.92 107.25
C LEU A 282 41.87 -34.90 106.13
N GLN A 283 43.08 -34.35 106.01
CA GLN A 283 43.44 -33.44 104.92
C GLN A 283 43.34 -34.11 103.54
N ASN A 284 43.78 -35.37 103.40
CA ASN A 284 43.67 -36.12 102.15
C ASN A 284 42.21 -36.48 101.81
N ALA A 285 41.42 -36.90 102.80
CA ALA A 285 39.99 -37.17 102.60
C ALA A 285 39.23 -35.89 102.22
N VAL A 286 39.55 -34.76 102.85
CA VAL A 286 39.01 -33.43 102.51
C VAL A 286 39.43 -33.00 101.10
N ASN A 287 40.69 -33.23 100.71
CA ASN A 287 41.16 -32.91 99.35
C ASN A 287 40.48 -33.78 98.29
N MET A 288 40.33 -35.09 98.51
CA MET A 288 39.60 -35.98 97.59
C MET A 288 38.11 -35.61 97.51
N TYR A 289 37.49 -35.27 98.64
CA TYR A 289 36.12 -34.78 98.67
C TYR A 289 35.99 -33.45 97.93
N SER A 290 36.91 -32.51 98.13
CA SER A 290 36.97 -31.24 97.40
C SER A 290 37.09 -31.47 95.89
N GLN A 291 37.97 -32.38 95.46
CA GLN A 291 38.15 -32.70 94.05
C GLN A 291 36.90 -33.35 93.43
N ALA A 292 36.26 -34.28 94.15
CA ALA A 292 34.99 -34.87 93.70
C ALA A 292 33.86 -33.83 93.62
N CYS A 293 33.82 -32.88 94.55
CA CYS A 293 32.90 -31.74 94.49
C CYS A 293 33.19 -30.85 93.27
N ASP A 294 34.46 -30.56 92.97
CA ASP A 294 34.85 -29.77 91.81
C ASP A 294 34.50 -30.47 90.49
N GLU A 295 34.71 -31.78 90.40
CA GLU A 295 34.31 -32.60 89.24
C GLU A 295 32.79 -32.67 89.07
N LEU A 296 32.02 -32.77 90.16
CA LEU A 296 30.56 -32.68 90.13
C LEU A 296 30.09 -31.31 89.64
N VAL A 297 30.70 -30.22 90.10
CA VAL A 297 30.39 -28.87 89.61
C VAL A 297 30.75 -28.71 88.14
N HIS A 298 31.89 -29.24 87.70
CA HIS A 298 32.30 -29.19 86.31
C HIS A 298 31.38 -30.00 85.39
N THR A 299 31.00 -31.21 85.79
CA THR A 299 30.04 -32.05 85.05
C THR A 299 28.65 -31.41 85.03
N GLN A 300 28.20 -30.83 86.13
CA GLN A 300 26.94 -30.07 86.18
C GLN A 300 26.95 -28.88 85.22
N LYS A 301 28.03 -28.09 85.18
CA LYS A 301 28.21 -27.00 84.21
C LYS A 301 28.19 -27.51 82.76
N LYS A 302 28.85 -28.63 82.48
CA LYS A 302 28.87 -29.23 81.14
C LYS A 302 27.49 -29.74 80.71
N VAL A 303 26.72 -30.36 81.62
CA VAL A 303 25.34 -30.78 81.37
C VAL A 303 24.43 -29.58 81.13
N GLN A 304 24.61 -28.49 81.89
CA GLN A 304 23.88 -27.23 81.65
C GLN A 304 24.22 -26.59 80.30
N MET A 305 25.47 -26.65 79.86
CA MET A 305 25.88 -26.15 78.55
C MET A 305 25.28 -26.98 77.42
N ILE A 306 25.34 -28.31 77.51
CA ILE A 306 24.72 -29.21 76.51
C ILE A 306 23.20 -29.05 76.48
N SER A 307 22.55 -28.86 77.64
CA SER A 307 21.11 -28.63 77.69
C SER A 307 20.73 -27.29 77.05
N PHE A 308 21.55 -26.24 77.23
CA PHE A 308 21.40 -24.96 76.54
C PHE A 308 21.55 -25.12 75.03
N ASP A 309 22.63 -25.77 74.56
CA ASP A 309 22.87 -26.01 73.13
C ASP A 309 21.73 -26.82 72.49
N ARG A 310 21.23 -27.84 73.18
CA ARG A 310 20.08 -28.64 72.71
C ARG A 310 18.81 -27.79 72.56
N ILE A 311 18.55 -26.88 73.50
CA ILE A 311 17.41 -25.95 73.41
C ILE A 311 17.60 -25.00 72.23
N GLU A 312 18.81 -24.48 72.01
CA GLU A 312 19.09 -23.58 70.90
C GLU A 312 19.00 -24.28 69.54
N GLU A 313 19.51 -25.50 69.43
CA GLU A 313 19.40 -26.32 68.22
C GLU A 313 17.95 -26.70 67.93
N THR A 314 17.17 -27.04 68.95
CA THR A 314 15.73 -27.29 68.80
C THR A 314 15.00 -26.05 68.28
N LYS A 315 15.35 -24.85 68.77
CA LYS A 315 14.80 -23.59 68.23
C LYS A 315 15.17 -23.40 66.76
N ARG A 316 16.43 -23.65 66.36
CA ARG A 316 16.87 -23.54 64.96
C ARG A 316 16.14 -24.51 64.05
N ILE A 317 15.94 -25.76 64.48
CA ILE A 317 15.19 -26.78 63.75
C ILE A 317 13.74 -26.35 63.60
N ASN A 318 13.07 -25.91 64.67
CA ASN A 318 11.68 -25.44 64.59
C ASN A 318 11.54 -24.26 63.61
N SER A 319 12.43 -23.27 63.66
CA SER A 319 12.43 -22.17 62.69
C SER A 319 12.76 -22.61 61.25
N ALA A 320 13.43 -23.76 61.06
CA ALA A 320 13.64 -24.34 59.73
C ALA A 320 12.40 -25.06 59.21
N VAL A 321 11.72 -25.82 60.07
CA VAL A 321 10.45 -26.48 59.75
C VAL A 321 9.37 -25.46 59.39
N GLU A 322 9.23 -24.37 60.16
CA GLU A 322 8.29 -23.29 59.85
C GLU A 322 8.57 -22.63 58.49
N ARG A 323 9.85 -22.45 58.13
CA ARG A 323 10.24 -21.94 56.80
C ARG A 323 9.90 -22.93 55.70
N GLU A 324 10.17 -24.21 55.90
CA GLU A 324 9.83 -25.26 54.92
C GLU A 324 8.32 -25.32 54.69
N GLU A 325 7.52 -25.31 55.75
CA GLU A 325 6.05 -25.27 55.66
C GLU A 325 5.55 -24.06 54.89
N LYS A 326 6.13 -22.87 55.14
CA LYS A 326 5.80 -21.65 54.40
C LYS A 326 6.13 -21.77 52.92
N TYR A 327 7.31 -22.28 52.56
CA TYR A 327 7.69 -22.47 51.16
C TYR A 327 6.83 -23.52 50.47
N ARG A 328 6.46 -24.60 51.18
CA ARG A 328 5.57 -25.63 50.67
C ARG A 328 4.19 -25.06 50.35
N LYS A 329 3.67 -24.17 51.20
CA LYS A 329 2.40 -23.47 50.95
C LYS A 329 2.47 -22.57 49.70
N ILE A 330 3.54 -21.78 49.56
CA ILE A 330 3.76 -20.93 48.37
C ILE A 330 3.83 -21.79 47.10
N ALA A 331 4.59 -22.89 47.13
CA ALA A 331 4.71 -23.78 45.98
C ALA A 331 3.37 -24.44 45.61
N ALA A 332 2.54 -24.78 46.59
CA ALA A 332 1.20 -25.32 46.35
C ALA A 332 0.25 -24.27 45.72
N GLU A 333 0.27 -23.03 46.22
CA GLU A 333 -0.49 -21.92 45.66
C GLU A 333 -0.06 -21.60 44.22
N GLU A 334 1.25 -21.57 43.95
CA GLU A 334 1.77 -21.28 42.61
C GLU A 334 1.47 -22.41 41.62
N LYS A 335 1.55 -23.67 42.06
CA LYS A 335 1.13 -24.83 41.27
C LYS A 335 -0.36 -24.76 40.92
N GLN A 336 -1.21 -24.30 41.85
CA GLN A 336 -2.64 -24.14 41.61
C GLN A 336 -2.91 -23.06 40.56
N LYS A 337 -2.28 -21.88 40.69
CA LYS A 337 -2.40 -20.81 39.69
C LYS A 337 -1.93 -21.27 38.30
N HIS A 338 -0.84 -22.04 38.24
CA HIS A 338 -0.36 -22.58 36.97
C HIS A 338 -1.37 -23.55 36.35
N LEU A 339 -2.00 -24.42 37.15
CA LEU A 339 -3.01 -25.36 36.67
C LEU A 339 -4.25 -24.63 36.14
N GLU A 340 -4.65 -23.52 36.76
CA GLU A 340 -5.75 -22.66 36.28
C GLU A 340 -5.38 -22.00 34.95
N ALA A 341 -4.18 -21.42 34.83
CA ALA A 341 -3.70 -20.83 33.58
C ALA A 341 -3.64 -21.85 32.43
N VAL A 342 -3.21 -23.09 32.69
CA VAL A 342 -3.19 -24.15 31.68
C VAL A 342 -4.60 -24.50 31.22
N LYS A 343 -5.58 -24.57 32.14
CA LYS A 343 -6.99 -24.82 31.78
C LYS A 343 -7.57 -23.69 30.93
N GLU A 344 -7.25 -22.43 31.24
CA GLU A 344 -7.70 -21.29 30.45
C GLU A 344 -7.10 -21.28 29.03
N ILE A 345 -5.80 -21.59 28.92
CA ILE A 345 -5.13 -21.72 27.61
C ILE A 345 -5.78 -22.84 26.79
N GLU A 346 -6.05 -24.00 27.41
CA GLU A 346 -6.68 -25.13 26.74
C GLU A 346 -8.11 -24.79 26.28
N MET A 347 -8.90 -24.11 27.12
CA MET A 347 -10.25 -23.67 26.75
C MET A 347 -10.21 -22.66 25.58
N THR A 348 -9.27 -21.72 25.62
CA THR A 348 -9.08 -20.72 24.57
C THR A 348 -8.64 -21.36 23.26
N ARG A 349 -7.74 -22.36 23.32
CA ARG A 349 -7.31 -23.14 22.16
C ARG A 349 -8.47 -23.85 21.49
N ASN A 350 -9.30 -24.56 22.26
CA ASN A 350 -10.48 -25.24 21.74
C ASN A 350 -11.50 -24.28 21.10
N LEU A 351 -11.65 -23.08 21.66
CA LEU A 351 -12.52 -22.05 21.07
C LEU A 351 -11.97 -21.53 19.73
N LEU A 352 -10.66 -21.26 19.66
CA LEU A 352 -10.01 -20.80 18.42
C LEU A 352 -10.06 -21.86 17.32
N GLU A 353 -9.87 -23.14 17.66
CA GLU A 353 -9.99 -24.26 16.72
C GLU A 353 -11.42 -24.38 16.16
N LYS A 354 -12.44 -24.19 17.00
CA LYS A 354 -13.84 -24.18 16.56
C LYS A 354 -14.14 -22.99 15.64
N GLU A 355 -13.70 -21.79 15.99
CA GLU A 355 -13.90 -20.59 15.17
C GLU A 355 -13.18 -20.69 13.82
N ALA A 356 -11.97 -21.26 13.79
CA ALA A 356 -11.24 -21.53 12.55
C ALA A 356 -11.98 -22.51 11.64
N HIS A 357 -12.56 -23.58 12.22
CA HIS A 357 -13.35 -24.55 11.46
C HIS A 357 -14.65 -23.93 10.88
N GLU A 358 -15.34 -23.11 11.68
CA GLU A 358 -16.53 -22.39 11.22
C GLU A 358 -16.19 -21.39 10.08
N ARG A 359 -15.06 -20.68 10.18
CA ARG A 359 -14.56 -19.82 9.10
C ARG A 359 -14.28 -20.61 7.81
N GLU A 360 -13.61 -21.76 7.91
CA GLU A 360 -13.30 -22.59 6.75
C GLU A 360 -14.56 -23.09 6.03
N ILE A 361 -15.59 -23.50 6.79
CA ILE A 361 -16.89 -23.88 6.24
C ILE A 361 -17.56 -22.70 5.52
N ALA A 362 -17.55 -21.51 6.14
CA ALA A 362 -18.12 -20.31 5.55
C ALA A 362 -17.40 -19.89 4.26
N GLU A 363 -16.07 -19.93 4.23
CA GLU A 363 -15.26 -19.65 3.05
C GLU A 363 -15.55 -20.64 1.91
N ARG A 364 -15.61 -21.94 2.22
CA ARG A 364 -15.93 -22.99 1.23
C ARG A 364 -17.34 -22.81 0.67
N LYS A 365 -18.31 -22.47 1.52
CA LYS A 365 -19.70 -22.18 1.10
C LYS A 365 -19.74 -20.95 0.19
N ALA A 366 -19.09 -19.85 0.57
CA ALA A 366 -19.01 -18.64 -0.24
C ALA A 366 -18.33 -18.88 -1.60
N MET A 367 -17.27 -19.70 -1.63
CA MET A 367 -16.58 -20.07 -2.87
C MET A 367 -17.49 -20.90 -3.79
N LYS A 368 -18.25 -21.85 -3.24
CA LYS A 368 -19.23 -22.64 -4.01
C LYS A 368 -20.33 -21.77 -4.59
N GLU A 369 -20.93 -20.88 -3.77
CA GLU A 369 -21.94 -19.93 -4.23
C GLU A 369 -21.41 -18.99 -5.31
N SER A 370 -20.15 -18.55 -5.22
CA SER A 370 -19.51 -17.75 -6.25
C SER A 370 -19.34 -18.50 -7.58
N SER A 371 -18.94 -19.77 -7.52
CA SER A 371 -18.76 -20.63 -8.70
C SER A 371 -20.11 -20.93 -9.39
N GLU A 372 -21.15 -21.22 -8.61
CA GLU A 372 -22.50 -21.43 -9.13
C GLU A 372 -23.05 -20.16 -9.80
N LYS A 373 -22.86 -18.98 -9.19
CA LYS A 373 -23.21 -17.69 -9.80
C LYS A 373 -22.46 -17.44 -11.11
N GLU A 374 -21.19 -17.78 -11.17
CA GLU A 374 -20.38 -17.62 -12.38
C GLU A 374 -20.86 -18.52 -13.52
N GLN A 375 -21.21 -19.79 -13.22
CA GLN A 375 -21.79 -20.71 -14.20
C GLN A 375 -23.14 -20.21 -14.75
N ILE A 376 -23.99 -19.64 -13.89
CA ILE A 376 -25.27 -19.05 -14.30
C ILE A 376 -25.03 -17.86 -15.22
N VAL A 377 -24.11 -16.96 -14.86
CA VAL A 377 -23.77 -15.79 -15.68
C VAL A 377 -23.25 -16.21 -17.06
N ASP A 378 -22.36 -17.20 -17.12
CA ASP A 378 -21.84 -17.71 -18.39
C ASP A 378 -22.94 -18.38 -19.23
N ALA A 379 -23.86 -19.13 -18.60
CA ALA A 379 -25.02 -19.71 -19.29
C ALA A 379 -26.00 -18.66 -19.84
N VAL A 380 -26.21 -17.55 -19.11
CA VAL A 380 -27.03 -16.41 -19.56
C VAL A 380 -26.37 -15.72 -20.76
N LEU A 381 -25.05 -15.50 -20.73
CA LEU A 381 -24.33 -14.92 -21.87
C LEU A 381 -24.40 -15.79 -23.12
N ILE A 382 -24.39 -17.11 -22.94
CA ILE A 382 -24.46 -18.07 -24.04
C ILE A 382 -25.82 -17.99 -24.76
N SER A 383 -26.88 -17.65 -24.03
CA SER A 383 -28.27 -17.64 -24.51
C SER A 383 -28.79 -16.24 -24.89
N ASP A 384 -28.01 -15.19 -24.66
CA ASP A 384 -28.42 -13.81 -24.89
C ASP A 384 -28.47 -13.47 -26.39
N LYS A 385 -29.67 -13.19 -26.91
CA LYS A 385 -29.91 -12.82 -28.32
C LYS A 385 -29.77 -11.31 -28.59
N ARG A 386 -29.45 -10.49 -27.58
CA ARG A 386 -29.42 -9.01 -27.72
C ARG A 386 -28.22 -8.48 -28.50
N TYR A 387 -27.20 -9.29 -28.74
CA TYR A 387 -26.03 -8.91 -29.53
C TYR A 387 -25.57 -10.06 -30.43
N LYS A 388 -24.84 -9.74 -31.50
CA LYS A 388 -24.24 -10.76 -32.37
C LYS A 388 -23.05 -11.40 -31.66
N ARG A 389 -23.09 -12.72 -31.47
CA ARG A 389 -21.97 -13.48 -30.91
C ARG A 389 -21.00 -13.87 -32.01
N TYR A 390 -19.72 -13.65 -31.75
CA TYR A 390 -18.63 -14.08 -32.60
C TYR A 390 -17.82 -15.19 -31.92
N THR A 391 -17.31 -16.11 -32.73
CA THR A 391 -16.48 -17.22 -32.29
C THR A 391 -15.02 -16.81 -32.12
N ILE A 392 -14.26 -17.61 -31.35
CA ILE A 392 -12.82 -17.39 -31.16
C ILE A 392 -12.07 -17.41 -32.49
N ASP A 393 -12.45 -18.33 -33.39
CA ASP A 393 -11.81 -18.50 -34.70
C ASP A 393 -12.04 -17.29 -35.61
N GLU A 394 -13.25 -16.73 -35.62
CA GLU A 394 -13.54 -15.48 -36.33
C GLU A 394 -12.71 -14.32 -35.78
N MET A 395 -12.58 -14.20 -34.45
CA MET A 395 -11.75 -13.16 -33.84
C MET A 395 -10.27 -13.33 -34.18
N GLN A 396 -9.77 -14.57 -34.18
CA GLN A 396 -8.38 -14.87 -34.57
C GLN A 396 -8.13 -14.52 -36.04
N MET A 397 -9.02 -14.91 -36.95
CA MET A 397 -8.90 -14.57 -38.37
C MET A 397 -8.95 -13.05 -38.59
N ALA A 398 -9.96 -12.37 -38.01
CA ALA A 398 -10.14 -10.92 -38.17
C ALA A 398 -8.95 -10.11 -37.66
N THR A 399 -8.36 -10.52 -36.53
CA THR A 399 -7.20 -9.88 -35.91
C THR A 399 -5.85 -10.34 -36.51
N ASN A 400 -5.85 -11.24 -37.49
CA ASN A 400 -4.64 -11.88 -38.02
C ASN A 400 -3.77 -12.46 -36.88
N SER A 401 -4.39 -13.32 -36.07
CA SER A 401 -3.81 -13.91 -34.86
C SER A 401 -3.32 -12.86 -33.85
N TYR A 402 -4.14 -11.82 -33.60
CA TYR A 402 -3.81 -10.71 -32.70
C TYR A 402 -2.50 -9.98 -33.05
N SER A 403 -2.25 -9.78 -34.35
CA SER A 403 -1.05 -9.11 -34.83
C SER A 403 -0.90 -7.71 -34.26
N LYS A 404 0.30 -7.39 -33.75
CA LYS A 404 0.65 -6.04 -33.25
C LYS A 404 0.45 -4.94 -34.29
N THR A 405 0.54 -5.29 -35.59
CA THR A 405 0.36 -4.34 -36.70
C THR A 405 -1.06 -3.78 -36.82
N LYS A 406 -2.06 -4.49 -36.27
CA LYS A 406 -3.47 -4.07 -36.28
C LYS A 406 -3.88 -3.30 -35.02
N VAL A 407 -3.00 -3.17 -34.04
CA VAL A 407 -3.30 -2.47 -32.78
C VAL A 407 -3.43 -0.98 -33.03
N ILE A 408 -4.58 -0.41 -32.66
CA ILE A 408 -4.87 1.03 -32.77
C ILE A 408 -4.87 1.74 -31.40
N GLY A 409 -4.97 0.98 -30.31
CA GLY A 409 -4.91 1.50 -28.96
C GLY A 409 -4.59 0.41 -27.94
N GLU A 410 -3.87 0.78 -26.89
CA GLU A 410 -3.58 -0.07 -25.74
C GLU A 410 -3.71 0.75 -24.46
N GLY A 411 -4.46 0.24 -23.49
CA GLY A 411 -4.72 0.91 -22.22
C GLY A 411 -5.08 -0.05 -21.10
N ALA A 412 -5.54 0.49 -19.97
CA ALA A 412 -5.91 -0.30 -18.78
C ALA A 412 -6.98 -1.38 -19.10
N TYR A 413 -7.88 -1.08 -20.04
CA TYR A 413 -8.98 -1.94 -20.45
C TYR A 413 -8.60 -3.00 -21.50
N GLY A 414 -7.38 -2.98 -22.02
CA GLY A 414 -6.89 -3.94 -23.00
C GLY A 414 -6.42 -3.34 -24.31
N LYS A 415 -6.33 -4.19 -25.34
CA LYS A 415 -5.84 -3.82 -26.67
C LYS A 415 -7.01 -3.71 -27.64
N VAL A 416 -7.00 -2.66 -28.46
CA VAL A 416 -8.00 -2.44 -29.51
C VAL A 416 -7.34 -2.67 -30.86
N TYR A 417 -7.96 -3.52 -31.68
CA TYR A 417 -7.48 -3.89 -33.01
C TYR A 417 -8.43 -3.33 -34.08
N LYS A 418 -7.86 -2.77 -35.14
CA LYS A 418 -8.60 -2.42 -36.36
C LYS A 418 -8.71 -3.66 -37.24
N CYS A 419 -9.94 -4.08 -37.52
CA CYS A 419 -10.19 -5.30 -38.27
C CYS A 419 -11.29 -5.08 -39.32
N ASN A 420 -11.33 -5.96 -40.31
CA ASN A 420 -12.45 -6.04 -41.25
C ASN A 420 -13.18 -7.34 -40.95
N LEU A 421 -14.46 -7.24 -40.58
CA LEU A 421 -15.31 -8.36 -40.16
C LEU A 421 -16.60 -8.25 -40.96
N ASP A 422 -16.96 -9.29 -41.72
CA ASP A 422 -18.13 -9.29 -42.62
C ASP A 422 -18.16 -8.07 -43.56
N HIS A 423 -17.01 -7.73 -44.16
CA HIS A 423 -16.80 -6.53 -45.00
C HIS A 423 -17.06 -5.18 -44.30
N THR A 424 -17.24 -5.18 -42.97
CA THR A 424 -17.41 -3.99 -42.15
C THR A 424 -16.12 -3.69 -41.39
N LEU A 425 -15.70 -2.43 -41.42
CA LEU A 425 -14.54 -1.98 -40.63
C LEU A 425 -14.95 -1.86 -39.16
N VAL A 426 -14.26 -2.60 -38.29
CA VAL A 426 -14.60 -2.72 -36.87
C VAL A 426 -13.40 -2.47 -35.96
N ALA A 427 -13.68 -2.06 -34.73
CA ALA A 427 -12.72 -2.01 -33.64
C ALA A 427 -12.98 -3.18 -32.68
N ILE A 428 -12.01 -4.09 -32.52
CA ILE A 428 -12.10 -5.23 -31.61
C ILE A 428 -11.31 -4.92 -30.35
N LYS A 429 -11.99 -4.68 -29.22
CA LYS A 429 -11.38 -4.49 -27.89
C LYS A 429 -11.24 -5.84 -27.22
N VAL A 430 -10.01 -6.26 -26.95
CA VAL A 430 -9.66 -7.51 -26.27
C VAL A 430 -9.20 -7.18 -24.86
N LEU A 431 -9.91 -7.72 -23.86
CA LEU A 431 -9.56 -7.52 -22.45
C LEU A 431 -8.17 -8.07 -22.14
N SER A 432 -7.40 -7.32 -21.35
CA SER A 432 -6.01 -7.67 -21.01
C SER A 432 -5.86 -8.79 -19.97
N SER A 433 -6.91 -9.10 -19.20
CA SER A 433 -6.89 -10.15 -18.18
C SER A 433 -8.29 -10.65 -17.83
N HIS A 434 -8.43 -11.94 -17.48
CA HIS A 434 -9.67 -12.55 -17.01
C HIS A 434 -9.90 -12.37 -15.49
N THR A 435 -9.56 -11.18 -14.97
CA THR A 435 -9.84 -10.83 -13.57
C THR A 435 -11.34 -10.65 -13.35
N PRO A 436 -11.92 -11.03 -12.20
CA PRO A 436 -13.36 -10.89 -11.93
C PRO A 436 -13.89 -9.47 -12.16
N GLU A 437 -13.08 -8.45 -11.86
CA GLU A 437 -13.43 -7.04 -12.07
C GLU A 437 -13.61 -6.72 -13.56
N LYS A 438 -12.66 -7.10 -14.40
CA LYS A 438 -12.73 -6.88 -15.86
C LYS A 438 -13.80 -7.74 -16.53
N LYS A 439 -14.04 -8.96 -16.04
CA LYS A 439 -15.18 -9.77 -16.48
C LYS A 439 -16.48 -9.01 -16.19
N ARG A 440 -16.64 -8.47 -14.98
CA ARG A 440 -17.82 -7.65 -14.64
C ARG A 440 -17.95 -6.37 -15.49
N GLU A 441 -16.85 -5.67 -15.77
CA GLU A 441 -16.86 -4.51 -16.70
C GLU A 441 -17.33 -4.91 -18.10
N PHE A 442 -16.80 -6.02 -18.63
CA PHE A 442 -17.24 -6.58 -19.90
C PHE A 442 -18.73 -6.92 -19.92
N LEU A 443 -19.21 -7.62 -18.89
CA LEU A 443 -20.63 -7.98 -18.78
C LEU A 443 -21.52 -6.75 -18.71
N ARG A 444 -21.11 -5.75 -17.93
CA ARG A 444 -21.81 -4.47 -17.81
C ARG A 444 -21.86 -3.75 -19.15
N GLU A 445 -20.77 -3.74 -19.89
CA GLU A 445 -20.68 -3.10 -21.20
C GLU A 445 -21.58 -3.78 -22.23
N VAL A 446 -21.60 -5.11 -22.28
CA VAL A 446 -22.53 -5.89 -23.11
C VAL A 446 -23.99 -5.62 -22.71
N GLU A 447 -24.30 -5.68 -21.42
CA GLU A 447 -25.66 -5.48 -20.90
C GLU A 447 -26.19 -4.08 -21.24
N VAL A 448 -25.36 -3.04 -21.09
CA VAL A 448 -25.73 -1.66 -21.40
C VAL A 448 -25.80 -1.45 -22.90
N LEU A 449 -24.71 -1.67 -23.64
CA LEU A 449 -24.64 -1.27 -25.05
C LEU A 449 -25.51 -2.11 -25.98
N SER A 450 -25.83 -3.36 -25.63
CA SER A 450 -26.74 -4.19 -26.43
C SER A 450 -28.17 -3.62 -26.51
N GLN A 451 -28.52 -2.70 -25.61
CA GLN A 451 -29.84 -2.09 -25.52
C GLN A 451 -29.84 -0.61 -25.93
N LEU A 452 -28.67 -0.03 -26.22
CA LEU A 452 -28.55 1.37 -26.59
C LEU A 452 -28.32 1.52 -28.09
N SER A 453 -29.09 2.42 -28.69
CA SER A 453 -28.85 2.89 -30.05
C SER A 453 -29.06 4.40 -30.08
N HIS A 454 -27.99 5.15 -30.32
CA HIS A 454 -28.01 6.59 -30.37
C HIS A 454 -26.90 7.10 -31.31
N PRO A 455 -27.14 8.15 -32.13
CA PRO A 455 -26.14 8.65 -33.08
C PRO A 455 -24.80 9.07 -32.45
N HIS A 456 -24.82 9.47 -31.18
CA HIS A 456 -23.66 9.95 -30.43
C HIS A 456 -23.19 8.98 -29.33
N ILE A 457 -23.53 7.69 -29.45
CA ILE A 457 -22.97 6.61 -28.63
C ILE A 457 -22.37 5.57 -29.57
N VAL A 458 -21.18 5.08 -29.24
CA VAL A 458 -20.49 4.08 -30.07
C VAL A 458 -21.31 2.79 -30.08
N GLN A 459 -21.66 2.34 -31.28
CA GLN A 459 -22.48 1.15 -31.46
C GLN A 459 -21.66 -0.13 -31.18
N LEU A 460 -22.17 -0.96 -30.27
CA LEU A 460 -21.72 -2.35 -30.12
C LEU A 460 -22.33 -3.18 -31.26
N LEU A 461 -21.47 -3.81 -32.06
CA LEU A 461 -21.85 -4.69 -33.17
C LEU A 461 -21.94 -6.14 -32.72
N GLY A 462 -21.16 -6.52 -31.71
CA GLY A 462 -21.18 -7.87 -31.16
C GLY A 462 -20.14 -8.11 -30.07
N ALA A 463 -20.07 -9.34 -29.58
CA ALA A 463 -19.08 -9.74 -28.58
C ALA A 463 -18.65 -11.21 -28.77
N CYS A 464 -17.45 -11.55 -28.27
CA CYS A 464 -16.98 -12.91 -28.07
C CYS A 464 -16.69 -13.10 -26.57
N PRO A 465 -17.68 -13.53 -25.76
CA PRO A 465 -17.54 -13.69 -24.32
C PRO A 465 -16.40 -14.63 -23.89
N GLU A 466 -16.18 -15.71 -24.65
CA GLU A 466 -15.19 -16.74 -24.36
C GLU A 466 -13.77 -16.18 -24.34
N LYS A 467 -13.50 -15.20 -25.22
CA LYS A 467 -12.22 -14.51 -25.29
C LYS A 467 -12.22 -13.15 -24.60
N GLY A 468 -13.39 -12.67 -24.16
CA GLY A 468 -13.57 -11.31 -23.63
C GLY A 468 -13.30 -10.25 -24.70
N CYS A 469 -13.86 -10.41 -25.90
CA CYS A 469 -13.75 -9.42 -26.97
C CYS A 469 -15.06 -8.67 -27.17
N LEU A 470 -14.97 -7.34 -27.33
CA LEU A 470 -16.08 -6.46 -27.71
C LEU A 470 -15.81 -5.90 -29.10
N ILE A 471 -16.82 -5.93 -29.97
CA ILE A 471 -16.72 -5.52 -31.37
C ILE A 471 -17.57 -4.26 -31.55
N TYR A 472 -16.94 -3.16 -31.90
CA TYR A 472 -17.59 -1.87 -32.13
C TYR A 472 -17.44 -1.42 -33.57
N GLU A 473 -18.27 -0.45 -33.97
CA GLU A 473 -17.97 0.36 -35.15
C GLU A 473 -16.58 1.03 -35.03
N TYR A 474 -15.86 1.09 -36.14
CA TYR A 474 -14.54 1.74 -36.16
C TYR A 474 -14.67 3.25 -36.35
N MET A 475 -14.02 4.00 -35.46
CA MET A 475 -14.01 5.47 -35.47
C MET A 475 -12.71 5.97 -36.11
N GLU A 476 -12.77 6.48 -37.35
CA GLU A 476 -11.58 6.72 -38.19
C GLU A 476 -10.66 7.82 -37.67
N ASN A 477 -11.21 8.83 -36.99
CA ASN A 477 -10.45 9.99 -36.53
C ASN A 477 -9.93 9.85 -35.09
N GLY A 478 -10.12 8.68 -34.47
CA GLY A 478 -9.60 8.40 -33.13
C GLY A 478 -10.37 9.12 -32.02
N SER A 479 -9.68 9.44 -30.92
CA SER A 479 -10.30 10.04 -29.74
C SER A 479 -10.13 11.56 -29.69
N LEU A 480 -11.03 12.25 -28.99
CA LEU A 480 -10.93 13.69 -28.76
C LEU A 480 -9.65 14.06 -27.99
N GLU A 481 -9.16 13.18 -27.13
CA GLU A 481 -7.87 13.32 -26.43
C GLU A 481 -6.69 13.48 -27.43
N ASP A 482 -6.75 12.81 -28.58
CA ASP A 482 -5.68 12.91 -29.59
C ASP A 482 -5.60 14.34 -30.18
N PHE A 483 -6.70 15.09 -30.20
CA PHE A 483 -6.79 16.49 -30.63
C PHE A 483 -6.45 17.46 -29.50
N ILE A 484 -6.92 17.20 -28.27
CA ILE A 484 -6.64 18.10 -27.13
C ILE A 484 -5.17 18.01 -26.70
N SER A 485 -4.61 16.81 -26.66
CA SER A 485 -3.22 16.60 -26.24
C SER A 485 -2.19 16.98 -27.31
N GLN A 486 -2.63 17.19 -28.56
CA GLN A 486 -1.80 17.46 -29.74
C GLN A 486 -0.68 16.43 -29.99
N LYS A 487 -0.74 15.25 -29.36
CA LYS A 487 0.34 14.24 -29.42
C LYS A 487 0.38 13.46 -30.73
N LYS A 488 -0.76 13.34 -31.44
CA LYS A 488 -0.88 12.50 -32.65
C LYS A 488 -1.37 13.24 -33.89
N THR A 489 -2.22 14.26 -33.73
CA THR A 489 -2.85 14.97 -34.85
C THR A 489 -2.16 16.33 -35.07
N LYS A 490 -1.83 16.66 -36.33
CA LYS A 490 -1.42 18.01 -36.75
C LYS A 490 -2.63 18.86 -37.19
N PHE A 491 -3.84 18.34 -37.02
CA PHE A 491 -5.10 18.97 -37.40
C PHE A 491 -5.79 19.50 -36.15
N PHE A 492 -6.13 20.78 -36.16
CA PHE A 492 -6.83 21.44 -35.08
C PHE A 492 -8.34 21.39 -35.33
N LEU A 493 -9.13 21.23 -34.27
CA LEU A 493 -10.58 21.36 -34.35
C LEU A 493 -10.93 22.84 -34.42
N SER A 494 -11.68 23.27 -35.43
CA SER A 494 -12.23 24.62 -35.50
C SER A 494 -13.20 24.89 -34.35
N TRP A 495 -13.40 26.17 -33.98
CA TRP A 495 -14.27 26.52 -32.86
C TRP A 495 -15.71 25.99 -33.05
N HIS A 496 -16.25 26.01 -34.27
CA HIS A 496 -17.59 25.45 -34.55
C HIS A 496 -17.65 23.94 -34.31
N SER A 497 -16.57 23.22 -34.65
CA SER A 497 -16.49 21.77 -34.38
C SER A 497 -16.47 21.48 -32.88
N ARG A 498 -15.83 22.33 -32.08
CA ARG A 498 -15.78 22.19 -30.62
C ARG A 498 -17.15 22.41 -29.98
N PHE A 499 -17.90 23.42 -30.42
CA PHE A 499 -19.29 23.62 -29.98
C PHE A 499 -20.18 22.44 -30.37
N ARG A 500 -20.05 21.95 -31.60
CA ARG A 500 -20.78 20.76 -32.07
C ARG A 500 -20.48 19.55 -31.20
N ILE A 501 -19.21 19.23 -30.96
CA ILE A 501 -18.81 18.07 -30.14
C ILE A 501 -19.40 18.16 -28.73
N ALA A 502 -19.35 19.32 -28.08
CA ALA A 502 -19.93 19.48 -26.75
C ALA A 502 -21.46 19.27 -26.76
N PHE A 503 -22.15 19.77 -27.78
CA PHE A 503 -23.59 19.56 -27.94
C PHE A 503 -23.93 18.08 -28.18
N GLU A 504 -23.24 17.41 -29.11
CA GLU A 504 -23.42 15.99 -29.43
C GLU A 504 -23.20 15.10 -28.21
N VAL A 505 -22.15 15.36 -27.42
CA VAL A 505 -21.86 14.67 -26.15
C VAL A 505 -22.96 14.94 -25.13
N ALA A 506 -23.46 16.17 -25.00
CA ALA A 506 -24.57 16.49 -24.11
C ALA A 506 -25.86 15.75 -24.51
N CYS A 507 -26.16 15.64 -25.80
CA CYS A 507 -27.30 14.85 -26.30
C CYS A 507 -27.17 13.37 -25.93
N ALA A 508 -25.97 12.78 -26.08
CA ALA A 508 -25.72 11.40 -25.67
C ALA A 508 -25.91 11.20 -24.15
N LEU A 509 -25.42 12.14 -23.33
CA LEU A 509 -25.62 12.08 -21.88
C LEU A 509 -27.10 12.19 -21.51
N ALA A 510 -27.85 13.10 -22.14
CA ALA A 510 -29.28 13.24 -21.89
C ALA A 510 -30.04 11.95 -22.23
N PHE A 511 -29.68 11.27 -23.33
CA PHE A 511 -30.23 9.97 -23.67
C PHE A 511 -29.93 8.90 -22.60
N LEU A 512 -28.69 8.84 -22.10
CA LEU A 512 -28.30 7.91 -21.03
C LEU A 512 -29.03 8.20 -19.72
N HIS A 513 -29.08 9.47 -19.31
CA HIS A 513 -29.69 9.91 -18.05
C HIS A 513 -31.21 9.75 -18.05
N ASN A 514 -31.85 9.88 -19.22
CA ASN A 514 -33.29 9.69 -19.38
C ASN A 514 -33.70 8.25 -19.74
N SER A 515 -32.75 7.32 -19.82
CA SER A 515 -33.04 5.89 -20.04
C SER A 515 -33.96 5.33 -18.96
N LYS A 516 -34.84 4.39 -19.34
CA LYS A 516 -35.82 3.74 -18.47
C LYS A 516 -35.61 2.22 -18.44
N PRO A 517 -35.86 1.53 -17.31
CA PRO A 517 -36.45 2.03 -16.07
C PRO A 517 -35.52 2.94 -15.25
N ASP A 518 -34.21 2.69 -15.31
CA ASP A 518 -33.21 3.38 -14.50
C ASP A 518 -32.29 4.27 -15.35
N PRO A 519 -31.96 5.49 -14.89
CA PRO A 519 -30.92 6.31 -15.48
C PRO A 519 -29.58 5.58 -15.56
N ILE A 520 -28.90 5.72 -16.70
CA ILE A 520 -27.58 5.17 -16.93
C ILE A 520 -26.56 6.30 -16.76
N ILE A 521 -25.66 6.17 -15.79
CA ILE A 521 -24.61 7.15 -15.54
C ILE A 521 -23.29 6.59 -16.07
N HIS A 522 -22.59 7.34 -16.92
CA HIS A 522 -21.38 6.90 -17.62
C HIS A 522 -20.20 6.69 -16.66
N ARG A 523 -19.96 7.62 -15.73
CA ARG A 523 -18.93 7.63 -14.67
C ARG A 523 -17.47 7.74 -15.12
N ASP A 524 -17.13 7.42 -16.36
CA ASP A 524 -15.78 7.62 -16.91
C ASP A 524 -15.76 8.52 -18.16
N LEU A 525 -16.55 9.59 -18.17
CA LEU A 525 -16.55 10.53 -19.28
C LEU A 525 -15.23 11.33 -19.28
N LYS A 526 -14.50 11.29 -20.40
CA LYS A 526 -13.24 12.02 -20.62
C LYS A 526 -12.97 12.14 -22.13
N PRO A 527 -12.08 13.02 -22.59
CA PRO A 527 -11.78 13.15 -24.02
C PRO A 527 -11.31 11.85 -24.68
N GLY A 528 -10.61 10.98 -23.93
CA GLY A 528 -10.18 9.66 -24.44
C GLY A 528 -11.32 8.70 -24.76
N ASN A 529 -12.51 8.93 -24.19
CA ASN A 529 -13.71 8.11 -24.39
C ASN A 529 -14.74 8.79 -25.33
N ILE A 530 -14.39 9.94 -25.92
CA ILE A 530 -15.17 10.60 -26.98
C ILE A 530 -14.46 10.33 -28.30
N LEU A 531 -15.04 9.51 -29.16
CA LEU A 531 -14.46 9.11 -30.43
C LEU A 531 -15.08 9.89 -31.59
N LEU A 532 -14.29 10.11 -32.65
CA LEU A 532 -14.71 10.87 -33.84
C LEU A 532 -14.75 9.96 -35.06
N ASP A 533 -15.89 9.95 -35.76
CA ASP A 533 -16.04 9.21 -37.02
C ASP A 533 -15.34 9.95 -38.18
N ARG A 534 -15.38 9.38 -39.38
CA ARG A 534 -14.88 10.00 -40.62
C ARG A 534 -15.35 11.43 -40.89
N ASN A 535 -16.53 11.82 -40.40
CA ASN A 535 -17.15 13.13 -40.58
C ASN A 535 -16.95 14.05 -39.35
N PHE A 536 -16.10 13.64 -38.40
CA PHE A 536 -15.88 14.29 -37.12
C PHE A 536 -17.13 14.36 -36.23
N VAL A 537 -18.13 13.51 -36.47
CA VAL A 537 -19.27 13.35 -35.55
C VAL A 537 -18.75 12.65 -34.31
N SER A 538 -19.04 13.21 -33.15
CA SER A 538 -18.60 12.65 -31.87
C SER A 538 -19.56 11.60 -31.35
N LYS A 539 -18.98 10.54 -30.75
CA LYS A 539 -19.69 9.47 -30.07
C LYS A 539 -19.01 9.11 -28.76
N ILE A 540 -19.80 8.93 -27.70
CA ILE A 540 -19.32 8.45 -26.41
C ILE A 540 -19.10 6.93 -26.49
N GLY A 541 -17.92 6.47 -26.10
CA GLY A 541 -17.57 5.05 -25.97
C GLY A 541 -17.13 4.70 -24.55
N ASP A 542 -16.82 3.41 -24.35
CA ASP A 542 -16.31 2.85 -23.08
C ASP A 542 -17.24 3.04 -21.86
N VAL A 543 -18.43 2.43 -21.94
CA VAL A 543 -19.42 2.43 -20.86
C VAL A 543 -19.22 1.30 -19.85
N GLY A 544 -18.05 0.64 -19.83
CA GLY A 544 -17.77 -0.49 -18.92
C GLY A 544 -17.84 -0.13 -17.43
N MET A 545 -17.72 1.16 -17.10
CA MET A 545 -17.86 1.70 -15.74
C MET A 545 -19.29 2.17 -15.41
N ALA A 546 -20.20 2.12 -16.39
CA ALA A 546 -21.54 2.68 -16.26
C ALA A 546 -22.34 2.02 -15.16
N LYS A 547 -23.23 2.80 -14.54
CA LYS A 547 -24.07 2.36 -13.42
C LYS A 547 -25.53 2.69 -13.71
N LEU A 548 -26.39 1.68 -13.60
CA LEU A 548 -27.84 1.86 -13.51
C LEU A 548 -28.17 2.25 -12.07
N VAL A 549 -28.88 3.35 -11.90
CA VAL A 549 -29.24 3.87 -10.58
C VAL A 549 -30.73 3.72 -10.35
N THR A 550 -31.09 2.74 -9.53
CA THR A 550 -32.48 2.44 -9.14
C THR A 550 -33.06 3.49 -8.20
N ASP A 551 -32.26 3.99 -7.26
CA ASP A 551 -32.66 5.01 -6.28
C ASP A 551 -31.82 6.26 -6.46
N VAL A 552 -32.27 7.14 -7.36
CA VAL A 552 -31.63 8.44 -7.61
C VAL A 552 -31.79 9.31 -6.37
N VAL A 553 -30.67 9.62 -5.72
CA VAL A 553 -30.64 10.52 -4.57
C VAL A 553 -30.92 11.95 -5.04
N PRO A 554 -31.92 12.65 -4.49
CA PRO A 554 -32.19 14.03 -4.82
C PRO A 554 -30.96 14.94 -4.64
N ASP A 555 -30.80 15.95 -5.50
CA ASP A 555 -29.64 16.85 -5.49
C ASP A 555 -29.45 17.62 -4.17
N ASN A 556 -30.53 17.85 -3.43
CA ASN A 556 -30.50 18.56 -2.14
C ASN A 556 -30.10 17.64 -0.97
N VAL A 557 -30.01 16.33 -1.17
CA VAL A 557 -29.68 15.34 -0.13
C VAL A 557 -28.25 14.84 -0.31
N THR A 558 -27.47 14.94 0.77
CA THR A 558 -26.11 14.35 0.82
C THR A 558 -26.19 13.01 1.55
N GLU A 559 -26.24 11.93 0.77
CA GLU A 559 -26.15 10.56 1.28
C GLU A 559 -24.70 10.05 1.14
N TYR A 560 -24.23 9.26 2.10
CA TYR A 560 -22.96 8.54 2.00
C TYR A 560 -23.24 7.09 1.61
N ARG A 561 -22.64 6.62 0.52
CA ARG A 561 -22.73 5.22 0.07
C ARG A 561 -21.35 4.59 -0.01
N ASP A 562 -21.25 3.33 0.41
CA ASP A 562 -20.05 2.50 0.21
C ASP A 562 -19.96 2.01 -1.25
N SER A 563 -19.91 2.96 -2.19
CA SER A 563 -19.73 2.66 -3.62
C SER A 563 -18.25 2.47 -3.95
N ILE A 564 -17.94 1.53 -4.83
CA ILE A 564 -16.61 1.46 -5.45
C ILE A 564 -16.38 2.77 -6.22
N LEU A 565 -15.37 3.54 -5.81
CA LEU A 565 -14.92 4.73 -6.51
C LEU A 565 -14.34 4.31 -7.87
N ALA A 566 -14.92 4.81 -8.95
CA ALA A 566 -14.52 4.50 -10.31
C ALA A 566 -14.62 5.74 -11.19
N GLY A 567 -13.74 5.83 -12.20
CA GLY A 567 -13.60 6.98 -13.10
C GLY A 567 -12.15 7.47 -13.17
N THR A 568 -11.90 8.39 -14.11
CA THR A 568 -10.56 8.95 -14.36
C THR A 568 -10.32 10.20 -13.52
N MET A 569 -9.19 10.24 -12.81
CA MET A 569 -8.80 11.37 -11.96
C MET A 569 -8.93 12.72 -12.70
N PHE A 570 -9.34 13.76 -11.97
CA PHE A 570 -9.67 15.12 -12.47
C PHE A 570 -10.99 15.25 -13.24
N TYR A 571 -11.57 14.15 -13.77
CA TYR A 571 -12.93 14.13 -14.32
C TYR A 571 -13.96 13.59 -13.32
N ILE A 572 -13.52 12.96 -12.23
CA ILE A 572 -14.39 12.49 -11.15
C ILE A 572 -15.00 13.70 -10.42
N ASP A 573 -16.34 13.71 -10.34
CA ASP A 573 -17.11 14.64 -9.53
C ASP A 573 -16.58 14.69 -8.07
N PRO A 574 -16.20 15.87 -7.55
CA PRO A 574 -15.62 16.01 -6.21
C PRO A 574 -16.59 15.62 -5.09
N GLU A 575 -17.91 15.78 -5.30
CA GLU A 575 -18.91 15.35 -4.33
C GLU A 575 -19.04 13.82 -4.34
N TYR A 576 -19.10 13.20 -5.52
CA TYR A 576 -19.06 11.74 -5.67
C TYR A 576 -17.78 11.15 -5.06
N HIS A 577 -16.62 11.75 -5.31
CA HIS A 577 -15.34 11.34 -4.72
C HIS A 577 -15.38 11.35 -3.19
N ARG A 578 -16.12 12.29 -2.58
CA ARG A 578 -16.22 12.45 -1.13
C ARG A 578 -17.30 11.55 -0.50
N THR A 579 -18.44 11.38 -1.15
CA THR A 579 -19.64 10.74 -0.57
C THR A 579 -19.86 9.31 -1.05
N GLY A 580 -19.27 8.94 -2.19
CA GLY A 580 -19.55 7.69 -2.90
C GLY A 580 -20.91 7.70 -3.64
N THR A 581 -21.65 8.80 -3.62
CA THR A 581 -22.97 8.91 -4.26
C THR A 581 -22.83 9.41 -5.70
N VAL A 582 -23.22 8.56 -6.66
CA VAL A 582 -23.16 8.84 -8.11
C VAL A 582 -24.51 9.37 -8.57
N ARG A 583 -24.52 10.45 -9.35
CA ARG A 583 -25.72 11.07 -9.93
C ARG A 583 -25.51 11.43 -11.41
N PRO A 584 -26.58 11.65 -12.20
CA PRO A 584 -26.46 12.17 -13.58
C PRO A 584 -25.56 13.40 -13.68
N LYS A 585 -25.67 14.32 -12.71
CA LYS A 585 -24.81 15.52 -12.60
C LYS A 585 -23.33 15.23 -12.32
N SER A 586 -22.95 14.00 -12.01
CA SER A 586 -21.54 13.60 -11.93
C SER A 586 -20.91 13.52 -13.32
N ASP A 587 -21.65 13.06 -14.35
CA ASP A 587 -21.18 13.11 -15.75
C ASP A 587 -21.15 14.56 -16.26
N LEU A 588 -22.08 15.40 -15.78
CA LEU A 588 -22.10 16.81 -16.14
C LEU A 588 -20.86 17.58 -15.68
N TYR A 589 -20.32 17.23 -14.49
CA TYR A 589 -19.05 17.77 -14.04
C TYR A 589 -17.91 17.44 -15.02
N ALA A 590 -17.84 16.18 -15.47
CA ALA A 590 -16.86 15.76 -16.46
C ALA A 590 -17.03 16.48 -17.80
N LEU A 591 -18.27 16.67 -18.27
CA LEU A 591 -18.56 17.47 -19.47
C LEU A 591 -18.09 18.92 -19.29
N GLY A 592 -18.28 19.51 -18.12
CA GLY A 592 -17.78 20.85 -17.80
C GLY A 592 -16.26 20.94 -17.98
N VAL A 593 -15.51 19.98 -17.42
CA VAL A 593 -14.05 19.93 -17.58
C VAL A 593 -13.67 19.83 -19.07
N ILE A 594 -14.36 18.99 -19.84
CA ILE A 594 -14.12 18.80 -21.27
C ILE A 594 -14.40 20.10 -22.05
N ILE A 595 -15.49 20.81 -21.75
CA ILE A 595 -15.80 22.13 -22.36
C ILE A 595 -14.64 23.11 -22.12
N LEU A 596 -14.14 23.20 -20.89
CA LEU A 596 -13.03 24.10 -20.58
C LEU A 596 -11.73 23.70 -21.29
N GLN A 597 -11.47 22.41 -21.45
CA GLN A 597 -10.33 21.92 -22.22
C GLN A 597 -10.49 22.17 -23.71
N LEU A 598 -11.71 22.04 -24.27
CA LEU A 598 -11.99 22.39 -25.65
C LEU A 598 -11.69 23.87 -25.92
N VAL A 599 -11.88 24.77 -24.96
CA VAL A 599 -11.59 26.19 -25.15
C VAL A 599 -10.09 26.51 -25.05
N THR A 600 -9.37 25.85 -24.14
CA THR A 600 -8.05 26.29 -23.69
C THR A 600 -6.89 25.34 -24.00
N LEU A 601 -7.20 24.09 -24.35
CA LEU A 601 -6.27 22.95 -24.44
C LEU A 601 -5.43 22.70 -23.17
N LEU A 602 -5.82 23.29 -22.03
CA LEU A 602 -5.11 23.10 -20.77
C LEU A 602 -5.31 21.69 -20.20
N GLN A 603 -4.36 21.27 -19.38
CA GLN A 603 -4.44 19.99 -18.67
C GLN A 603 -5.59 19.99 -17.64
N PRO A 604 -6.30 18.87 -17.45
CA PRO A 604 -7.49 18.82 -16.60
C PRO A 604 -7.19 19.15 -15.14
N LYS A 605 -5.95 18.94 -14.68
CA LYS A 605 -5.49 19.29 -13.32
C LYS A 605 -5.58 20.79 -13.01
N VAL A 606 -5.39 21.66 -14.00
CA VAL A 606 -5.26 23.12 -13.79
C VAL A 606 -6.31 23.94 -14.53
N VAL A 607 -7.09 23.32 -15.41
CA VAL A 607 -8.00 24.03 -16.31
C VAL A 607 -9.05 24.84 -15.56
N ILE A 608 -9.68 24.27 -14.53
CA ILE A 608 -10.75 24.94 -13.78
C ILE A 608 -10.22 26.22 -13.12
N SER A 609 -9.13 26.13 -12.35
CA SER A 609 -8.60 27.27 -11.60
C SER A 609 -8.03 28.37 -12.51
N LYS A 610 -7.37 27.99 -13.61
CA LYS A 610 -6.87 28.96 -14.60
C LYS A 610 -8.01 29.69 -15.30
N VAL A 611 -9.04 28.96 -15.74
CA VAL A 611 -10.19 29.57 -16.41
C VAL A 611 -10.97 30.46 -15.46
N GLU A 612 -11.25 29.99 -14.25
CA GLU A 612 -11.97 30.78 -13.24
C GLU A 612 -11.24 32.09 -12.93
N SER A 613 -9.92 32.03 -12.74
CA SER A 613 -9.10 33.24 -12.54
C SER A 613 -9.13 34.18 -13.76
N ALA A 614 -9.02 33.64 -14.97
CA ALA A 614 -9.04 34.45 -16.19
C ALA A 614 -10.40 35.14 -16.40
N VAL A 615 -11.51 34.42 -16.20
CA VAL A 615 -12.86 34.98 -16.29
C VAL A 615 -13.08 36.07 -15.24
N ASN A 616 -12.69 35.82 -13.98
CA ASN A 616 -12.81 36.81 -12.90
C ASN A 616 -11.96 38.08 -13.14
N CYS A 617 -10.83 37.95 -13.85
CA CYS A 617 -9.98 39.08 -14.24
C CYS A 617 -10.38 39.71 -15.58
N GLY A 618 -11.42 39.23 -16.27
CA GLY A 618 -11.78 39.72 -17.61
C GLY A 618 -10.75 39.41 -18.70
N ARG A 619 -9.91 38.40 -18.48
CA ARG A 619 -8.78 38.00 -19.34
C ARG A 619 -8.97 36.61 -19.96
N LEU A 620 -10.21 36.25 -20.28
CA LEU A 620 -10.51 34.95 -20.91
C LEU A 620 -9.75 34.78 -22.24
N PHE A 621 -9.60 35.85 -23.02
CA PHE A 621 -8.91 35.83 -24.30
C PHE A 621 -7.46 35.32 -24.21
N ASP A 622 -6.76 35.63 -23.12
CA ASP A 622 -5.34 35.29 -22.93
C ASP A 622 -5.09 33.79 -22.73
N ILE A 623 -6.15 33.02 -22.45
CA ILE A 623 -6.07 31.58 -22.19
C ILE A 623 -6.81 30.73 -23.23
N LEU A 624 -7.41 31.38 -24.24
CA LEU A 624 -8.00 30.66 -25.37
C LEU A 624 -6.91 29.94 -26.15
N ASP A 625 -7.29 28.86 -26.81
CA ASP A 625 -6.41 28.18 -27.76
C ASP A 625 -5.99 29.13 -28.89
N ASP A 626 -4.70 29.43 -28.94
CA ASP A 626 -4.05 30.35 -29.87
C ASP A 626 -3.98 29.81 -31.31
N SER A 627 -4.22 28.51 -31.50
CA SER A 627 -4.32 27.90 -32.83
C SER A 627 -5.60 28.29 -33.58
N ILE A 628 -6.60 28.87 -32.90
CA ILE A 628 -7.82 29.41 -33.52
C ILE A 628 -7.76 30.94 -33.50
N PRO A 629 -7.58 31.60 -34.66
CA PRO A 629 -7.44 33.04 -34.72
C PRO A 629 -8.77 33.79 -34.64
N ASP A 630 -9.90 33.14 -34.89
CA ASP A 630 -11.21 33.76 -35.14
C ASP A 630 -12.28 33.37 -34.12
N TRP A 631 -11.90 33.25 -32.84
CA TRP A 631 -12.86 32.93 -31.77
C TRP A 631 -14.01 33.96 -31.70
N PRO A 632 -15.29 33.51 -31.73
CA PRO A 632 -16.42 34.39 -31.48
C PRO A 632 -16.51 34.71 -29.99
N LEU A 633 -16.06 35.91 -29.60
CA LEU A 633 -15.80 36.26 -28.20
C LEU A 633 -17.04 36.17 -27.29
N ALA A 634 -18.22 36.53 -27.78
CA ALA A 634 -19.46 36.45 -26.99
C ALA A 634 -19.85 34.98 -26.73
N GLU A 635 -19.85 34.17 -27.79
CA GLU A 635 -20.25 32.77 -27.77
C GLU A 635 -19.24 31.91 -27.02
N VAL A 636 -17.93 32.14 -27.18
CA VAL A 636 -16.90 31.41 -26.40
C VAL A 636 -16.96 31.79 -24.92
N THR A 637 -17.34 33.02 -24.59
CA THR A 637 -17.56 33.43 -23.20
C THR A 637 -18.75 32.70 -22.59
N GLU A 638 -19.90 32.65 -23.31
CA GLU A 638 -21.09 31.91 -22.88
C GLU A 638 -20.78 30.40 -22.71
N PHE A 639 -20.05 29.81 -23.67
CA PHE A 639 -19.61 28.42 -23.62
C PHE A 639 -18.68 28.13 -22.43
N THR A 640 -17.74 29.03 -22.15
CA THR A 640 -16.79 28.89 -21.02
C THR A 640 -17.51 29.02 -19.68
N GLN A 641 -18.43 29.97 -19.55
CA GLN A 641 -19.23 30.16 -18.34
C GLN A 641 -20.12 28.95 -18.06
N LEU A 642 -20.70 28.34 -19.09
CA LEU A 642 -21.43 27.08 -18.97
C LEU A 642 -20.53 25.96 -18.42
N GLY A 643 -19.32 25.81 -18.98
CA GLY A 643 -18.33 24.85 -18.48
C GLY A 643 -17.99 25.03 -17.00
N LEU A 644 -17.75 26.27 -16.56
CA LEU A 644 -17.50 26.60 -15.15
C LEU A 644 -18.70 26.25 -14.25
N LYS A 645 -19.93 26.59 -14.67
CA LYS A 645 -21.15 26.23 -13.92
C LYS A 645 -21.29 24.72 -13.74
N CYS A 646 -21.03 23.94 -14.80
CA CYS A 646 -21.01 22.48 -14.74
C CYS A 646 -19.93 21.94 -13.77
N CYS A 647 -18.80 22.64 -13.65
CA CYS A 647 -17.71 22.29 -12.73
C CYS A 647 -17.94 22.69 -11.26
N SER A 648 -19.13 23.17 -10.88
CA SER A 648 -19.43 23.53 -9.49
C SER A 648 -19.16 22.37 -8.53
N LEU A 649 -18.53 22.68 -7.39
CA LEU A 649 -18.11 21.67 -6.40
C LEU A 649 -19.29 20.92 -5.76
N ARG A 650 -20.43 21.59 -5.60
CA ARG A 650 -21.67 21.00 -5.09
C ARG A 650 -22.55 20.59 -6.27
N CYS A 651 -23.10 19.38 -6.20
CA CYS A 651 -23.99 18.83 -7.22
C CYS A 651 -25.21 19.72 -7.46
N ARG A 652 -25.80 20.27 -6.37
CA ARG A 652 -26.98 21.14 -6.44
C ARG A 652 -26.78 22.46 -7.16
N ASP A 653 -25.54 22.95 -7.24
CA ASP A 653 -25.21 24.23 -7.90
C ASP A 653 -24.97 24.03 -9.40
N ARG A 654 -24.85 22.78 -9.86
CA ARG A 654 -24.68 22.49 -11.28
C ARG A 654 -26.03 22.63 -11.98
N PRO A 655 -26.03 23.19 -13.20
CA PRO A 655 -27.24 23.35 -13.99
C PRO A 655 -27.85 22.00 -14.33
N ASP A 656 -29.14 21.99 -14.64
CA ASP A 656 -29.82 20.81 -15.17
C ASP A 656 -29.45 20.57 -16.64
N LEU A 657 -29.24 19.30 -17.02
CA LEU A 657 -28.75 18.95 -18.36
C LEU A 657 -29.78 19.27 -19.44
N ASP A 658 -31.04 18.89 -19.22
CA ASP A 658 -32.11 19.01 -20.22
C ASP A 658 -32.64 20.43 -20.32
N THR A 659 -32.81 21.12 -19.19
CA THR A 659 -33.49 22.43 -19.14
C THR A 659 -32.56 23.63 -19.26
N GLU A 660 -31.28 23.51 -18.88
CA GLU A 660 -30.34 24.63 -18.90
C GLU A 660 -29.15 24.41 -19.86
N VAL A 661 -28.49 23.25 -19.79
CA VAL A 661 -27.24 22.99 -20.54
C VAL A 661 -27.51 22.76 -22.03
N LEU A 662 -28.43 21.84 -22.36
CA LEU A 662 -28.75 21.47 -23.73
C LEU A 662 -29.24 22.66 -24.58
N PRO A 663 -30.14 23.54 -24.11
CA PRO A 663 -30.57 24.70 -24.89
C PRO A 663 -29.43 25.66 -25.24
N ILE A 664 -28.52 25.92 -24.29
CA ILE A 664 -27.37 26.81 -24.52
C ILE A 664 -26.41 26.18 -25.54
N LEU A 665 -26.06 24.89 -25.37
CA LEU A 665 -25.19 24.19 -26.32
C LEU A 665 -25.81 24.09 -27.71
N LYS A 666 -27.13 23.89 -27.81
CA LYS A 666 -27.85 23.87 -29.08
C LYS A 666 -27.75 25.22 -29.80
N LYS A 667 -28.02 26.33 -29.09
CA LYS A 667 -27.87 27.70 -29.61
C LYS A 667 -26.46 27.94 -30.15
N LEU A 668 -25.43 27.58 -29.38
CA LEU A 668 -24.02 27.76 -29.78
C LEU A 668 -23.65 26.89 -30.98
N HIS A 669 -24.16 25.65 -31.05
CA HIS A 669 -24.00 24.78 -32.20
C HIS A 669 -24.66 25.36 -33.45
N GLU A 670 -25.92 25.81 -33.37
CA GLU A 670 -26.66 26.42 -34.48
C GLU A 670 -25.98 27.71 -34.99
N PHE A 671 -25.42 28.51 -34.08
CA PHE A 671 -24.57 29.65 -34.43
C PHE A 671 -23.31 29.23 -35.20
N GLY A 672 -22.61 28.20 -34.73
CA GLY A 672 -21.44 27.64 -35.41
C GLY A 672 -21.78 27.06 -36.80
N ASP A 673 -22.92 26.40 -36.92
CA ASP A 673 -23.43 25.84 -38.17
C ASP A 673 -23.80 26.93 -39.18
N THR A 674 -24.41 28.01 -38.71
CA THR A 674 -24.75 29.17 -39.54
C THR A 674 -23.49 29.90 -39.97
N SER A 675 -22.52 30.09 -39.08
CA SER A 675 -21.21 30.69 -39.41
C SER A 675 -20.44 29.84 -40.42
N ARG A 676 -20.48 28.51 -40.29
CA ARG A 676 -19.93 27.57 -41.28
C ARG A 676 -20.66 27.66 -42.62
N LYS A 677 -22.00 27.75 -42.61
CA LYS A 677 -22.81 27.93 -43.83
C LYS A 677 -22.60 29.29 -44.48
N ILE A 678 -22.38 30.36 -43.72
CA ILE A 678 -22.02 31.69 -44.25
C ILE A 678 -20.61 31.67 -44.81
N GLY A 679 -19.66 30.98 -44.16
CA GLY A 679 -18.34 30.70 -44.73
C GLY A 679 -18.44 29.89 -46.03
N LYS A 680 -19.33 28.90 -46.09
CA LYS A 680 -19.63 28.13 -47.31
C LYS A 680 -20.42 28.91 -48.36
N ASN A 681 -21.29 29.85 -47.99
CA ASN A 681 -22.07 30.69 -48.92
C ASN A 681 -21.26 31.90 -49.39
N ARG A 682 -20.25 32.35 -48.62
CA ARG A 682 -19.12 33.14 -49.15
C ARG A 682 -18.35 32.34 -50.19
N ASN A 683 -18.41 31.01 -50.10
CA ASN A 683 -17.76 30.03 -50.96
C ASN A 683 -18.73 29.28 -51.88
N ASP A 684 -19.51 30.01 -52.70
CA ASP A 684 -19.99 29.50 -54.00
C ASP A 684 -18.81 29.33 -54.98
N ALA A 685 -17.70 28.84 -54.45
CA ALA A 685 -16.51 28.48 -55.17
C ALA A 685 -16.77 27.15 -55.86
N PRO A 686 -16.42 27.02 -57.14
CA PRO A 686 -16.45 25.75 -57.84
C PRO A 686 -15.80 24.63 -57.00
N SER A 687 -16.38 23.43 -57.02
CA SER A 687 -15.93 22.30 -56.18
C SER A 687 -14.44 21.97 -56.30
N HIS A 688 -13.82 22.24 -57.45
CA HIS A 688 -12.39 22.03 -57.70
C HIS A 688 -11.46 23.05 -57.01
N PHE A 689 -12.00 24.09 -56.35
CA PHE A 689 -11.23 25.02 -55.53
C PHE A 689 -10.96 24.45 -54.13
N TYR A 690 -11.74 23.46 -53.71
CA TYR A 690 -11.61 22.83 -52.40
C TYR A 690 -10.52 21.75 -52.41
N CYS A 691 -9.69 21.75 -51.37
CA CYS A 691 -8.70 20.72 -51.15
C CYS A 691 -9.40 19.42 -50.73
N PRO A 692 -9.15 18.27 -51.40
CA PRO A 692 -9.73 16.99 -50.98
C PRO A 692 -9.34 16.53 -49.58
N ILE A 693 -8.21 16.99 -49.04
CA ILE A 693 -7.72 16.62 -47.70
C ILE A 693 -8.36 17.47 -46.61
N VAL A 694 -8.27 18.81 -46.72
CA VAL A 694 -8.73 19.73 -45.66
C VAL A 694 -10.17 20.19 -45.86
N GLN A 695 -10.79 19.93 -47.01
CA GLN A 695 -12.17 20.31 -47.33
C GLN A 695 -12.44 21.83 -47.22
N GLU A 696 -11.40 22.62 -47.45
CA GLU A 696 -11.38 24.09 -47.48
C GLU A 696 -10.83 24.59 -48.82
N ILE A 697 -11.11 25.84 -49.21
CA ILE A 697 -10.56 26.43 -50.43
C ILE A 697 -9.04 26.50 -50.32
N MET A 698 -8.33 26.00 -51.33
CA MET A 698 -6.86 26.01 -51.36
C MET A 698 -6.29 27.43 -51.42
N ASP A 699 -5.31 27.72 -50.57
CA ASP A 699 -4.51 28.95 -50.63
C ASP A 699 -3.24 28.73 -51.47
N ASP A 700 -2.66 27.54 -51.40
CA ASP A 700 -1.40 27.17 -52.05
C ASP A 700 -1.55 25.84 -52.83
N PRO A 701 -2.38 25.79 -53.90
CA PRO A 701 -2.71 24.55 -54.58
C PRO A 701 -1.50 23.92 -55.30
N HIS A 702 -1.31 22.61 -55.12
CA HIS A 702 -0.25 21.79 -55.72
C HIS A 702 -0.79 20.46 -56.24
N ILE A 703 -0.31 20.03 -57.41
CA ILE A 703 -0.65 18.78 -58.07
C ILE A 703 0.27 17.67 -57.58
N ALA A 704 -0.30 16.52 -57.19
CA ALA A 704 0.46 15.31 -56.86
C ALA A 704 0.46 14.31 -58.03
N ALA A 705 1.20 13.20 -57.90
CA ALA A 705 1.38 12.21 -58.97
C ALA A 705 0.10 11.45 -59.37
N ASP A 706 -0.99 11.59 -58.61
CA ASP A 706 -2.32 11.07 -58.96
C ASP A 706 -3.13 12.03 -59.85
N GLY A 707 -2.58 13.20 -60.17
CA GLY A 707 -3.23 14.23 -60.98
C GLY A 707 -4.23 15.10 -60.22
N PHE A 708 -4.43 14.88 -58.92
CA PHE A 708 -5.29 15.72 -58.09
C PHE A 708 -4.52 16.91 -57.53
N THR A 709 -5.23 18.01 -57.29
CA THR A 709 -4.69 19.21 -56.67
C THR A 709 -5.09 19.28 -55.21
N TYR A 710 -4.14 19.66 -54.36
CA TYR A 710 -4.27 19.72 -52.91
C TYR A 710 -3.65 21.00 -52.36
N GLU A 711 -4.06 21.40 -51.17
CA GLU A 711 -3.37 22.40 -50.37
C GLU A 711 -1.95 21.91 -50.03
N TYR A 712 -0.92 22.70 -50.38
CA TYR A 712 0.49 22.31 -50.27
C TYR A 712 0.83 21.70 -48.91
N ARG A 713 0.42 22.39 -47.85
CA ARG A 713 0.73 22.00 -46.47
C ARG A 713 0.11 20.63 -46.15
N ALA A 714 -1.11 20.40 -46.62
CA ALA A 714 -1.85 19.16 -46.36
C ALA A 714 -1.25 17.96 -47.11
N ILE A 715 -0.95 18.11 -48.40
CA ILE A 715 -0.40 17.01 -49.21
C ILE A 715 1.05 16.69 -48.85
N LYS A 716 1.85 17.69 -48.48
CA LYS A 716 3.22 17.47 -48.01
C LYS A 716 3.24 16.58 -46.76
N ILE A 717 2.37 16.88 -45.79
CA ILE A 717 2.22 16.08 -44.56
C ILE A 717 1.71 14.67 -44.88
N TRP A 718 0.79 14.53 -45.84
CA TRP A 718 0.29 13.23 -46.27
C TRP A 718 1.42 12.35 -46.85
N LEU A 719 2.24 12.91 -47.74
CA LEU A 719 3.34 12.20 -48.40
C LEU A 719 4.52 11.86 -47.47
N GLU A 720 4.66 12.56 -46.33
CA GLU A 720 5.60 12.20 -45.26
C GLU A 720 5.22 10.87 -44.59
N ARG A 721 3.93 10.54 -44.52
CA ARG A 721 3.41 9.36 -43.80
C ARG A 721 3.08 8.19 -44.73
N GLN A 722 2.61 8.48 -45.93
CA GLN A 722 2.02 7.50 -46.85
C GLN A 722 2.55 7.71 -48.28
N ASN A 723 2.75 6.62 -49.02
CA ASN A 723 3.13 6.66 -50.44
C ASN A 723 1.91 6.47 -51.37
N ALA A 724 0.71 6.72 -50.89
CA ALA A 724 -0.55 6.49 -51.60
C ALA A 724 -1.35 7.77 -51.79
N SER A 725 -2.17 7.82 -52.83
CA SER A 725 -3.05 8.94 -53.17
C SER A 725 -4.07 9.18 -52.05
N PRO A 726 -4.24 10.42 -51.57
CA PRO A 726 -5.31 10.78 -50.64
C PRO A 726 -6.72 10.48 -51.17
N VAL A 727 -6.91 10.59 -52.48
CA VAL A 727 -8.23 10.44 -53.13
C VAL A 727 -8.49 9.00 -53.55
N THR A 728 -7.55 8.38 -54.27
CA THR A 728 -7.77 7.06 -54.88
C THR A 728 -7.22 5.91 -54.04
N ARG A 729 -6.42 6.19 -53.00
CA ARG A 729 -5.73 5.22 -52.15
C ARG A 729 -4.74 4.29 -52.88
N HIS A 730 -4.47 4.54 -54.16
CA HIS A 730 -3.46 3.81 -54.93
C HIS A 730 -2.07 4.38 -54.66
N ARG A 731 -1.03 3.54 -54.77
CA ARG A 731 0.36 3.99 -54.61
C ARG A 731 0.72 5.05 -55.66
N LEU A 732 1.28 6.17 -55.21
CA LEU A 732 1.72 7.26 -56.08
C LEU A 732 3.02 6.88 -56.80
N GLN A 733 3.13 7.28 -58.07
CA GLN A 733 4.30 7.01 -58.90
C GLN A 733 5.55 7.76 -58.38
N HIS A 734 5.37 8.98 -57.88
CA HIS A 734 6.41 9.80 -57.24
C HIS A 734 5.82 10.73 -56.18
N LYS A 735 6.67 11.35 -55.36
CA LYS A 735 6.28 12.33 -54.32
C LYS A 735 6.45 13.79 -54.72
N THR A 736 6.94 14.05 -55.93
CA THR A 736 7.11 15.41 -56.42
C THR A 736 5.77 16.12 -56.49
N LEU A 737 5.71 17.34 -55.96
CA LEU A 737 4.56 18.22 -55.96
C LEU A 737 4.82 19.38 -56.92
N THR A 738 3.88 19.62 -57.83
CA THR A 738 3.99 20.70 -58.81
C THR A 738 3.02 21.82 -58.43
N PRO A 739 3.48 23.07 -58.23
CA PRO A 739 2.58 24.18 -57.94
C PRO A 739 1.53 24.36 -59.05
N ASN A 740 0.25 24.47 -58.68
CA ASN A 740 -0.84 24.73 -59.62
C ASN A 740 -1.11 26.24 -59.68
N HIS A 741 -0.26 26.99 -60.38
CA HIS A 741 -0.39 28.45 -60.50
C HIS A 741 -1.70 28.87 -61.16
N THR A 742 -2.20 28.10 -62.12
CA THR A 742 -3.47 28.37 -62.82
C THR A 742 -4.66 28.33 -61.86
N LEU A 743 -4.76 27.27 -61.04
CA LEU A 743 -5.84 27.17 -60.06
C LEU A 743 -5.72 28.23 -58.97
N ARG A 744 -4.49 28.55 -58.55
CA ARG A 744 -4.24 29.62 -57.59
C ARG A 744 -4.76 30.97 -58.09
N SER A 745 -4.45 31.32 -59.34
CA SER A 745 -4.94 32.56 -59.96
C SER A 745 -6.47 32.57 -60.04
N ALA A 746 -7.09 31.47 -60.46
CA ALA A 746 -8.54 31.36 -60.54
C ALA A 746 -9.23 31.53 -59.18
N ILE A 747 -8.66 30.97 -58.11
CA ILE A 747 -9.14 31.15 -56.74
C ILE A 747 -9.01 32.61 -56.30
N GLN A 748 -7.90 33.27 -56.63
CA GLN A 748 -7.67 34.69 -56.30
C GLN A 748 -8.66 35.60 -57.04
N ASP A 749 -8.86 35.39 -58.34
CA ASP A 749 -9.81 36.17 -59.14
C ASP A 749 -11.24 36.02 -58.63
N TRP A 750 -11.65 34.79 -58.28
CA TRP A 750 -12.96 34.54 -57.67
C TRP A 750 -13.11 35.23 -56.31
N ARG A 751 -12.06 35.27 -55.47
CA ARG A 751 -12.05 36.02 -54.20
C ARG A 751 -12.21 37.54 -54.42
N LEU A 752 -11.63 38.09 -55.50
CA LEU A 752 -11.77 39.51 -55.86
C LEU A 752 -13.16 39.85 -56.40
N GLN A 753 -13.78 38.95 -57.16
CA GLN A 753 -15.14 39.16 -57.71
C GLN A 753 -16.23 39.03 -56.64
N SER A 754 -16.07 38.09 -55.70
CA SER A 754 -17.00 37.88 -54.57
C SER A 754 -16.95 38.97 -53.49
N THR A 755 -15.95 39.86 -53.54
CA THR A 755 -15.84 41.04 -52.67
C THR A 755 -16.43 42.32 -53.31
N SER A 756 -16.39 42.46 -54.64
CA SER A 756 -17.02 43.60 -55.36
C SER A 756 -18.54 43.55 -55.40
N SER A 757 -19.17 42.38 -55.37
CA SER A 757 -20.64 42.26 -55.34
C SER A 757 -21.28 42.72 -54.02
N LYS A 758 -20.48 43.04 -52.99
CA LYS A 758 -20.94 43.49 -51.67
C LYS A 758 -20.86 45.01 -51.44
N SER A 759 -20.32 45.79 -52.38
CA SER A 759 -20.30 47.26 -52.27
C SER A 759 -21.51 47.92 -52.96
N SER A 760 -22.42 47.13 -53.56
CA SER A 760 -23.55 47.61 -54.37
C SER A 760 -24.94 47.18 -53.84
N THR A 761 -25.00 46.66 -52.61
CA THR A 761 -26.22 46.34 -51.85
C THR A 761 -26.02 46.74 -50.41
#